data_AF-A0A8B7PQJ3-F1
#
_entry.id   AF-A0A8B7PQJ3-F1
#
_cell.length_a   1.000
_cell.length_b   1.000
_cell.length_c   1.000
_cell.angle_alpha   90.00
_cell.angle_beta   90.00
_cell.angle_gamma   90.00
#
_symmetry.space_group_name_H-M   'P 1'
#
loop_
_entity.id
_entity.type
_entity.pdbx_description
1 polymer ?
#
loop_
_entity_poly.entity_id
_entity_poly.type
_entity_poly.pdbx_seq_one_letter_code
_entity_poly.pdbx_strand_id
1 'polypeptide(L)'
;MKAALKKVKKLLGGLVLPTAGLVTICAALALLASPAVARRNERARSHCNKTVEIYEDVTSPDLDRENRYKPLRCYYRFRVTKPQLKDDWVIVVRFKSFKVGNVVNATHCDNGYLKIMDGNSQTEVSNRRTLGMFCGEIEQTRSFISETSFVKVIFDVQNFTEETYFSFDSRVEQQKEVFGRYGPNPVLYPFRRGEIVPGTYCERIFTDCKLQSCFVQSPGYPSVYPRNLHCKYYLNTRLPFIKLYIENEEFNIDGQRCENPMMCPMRPVGSDCPYDFIRIYDGKNEQAPLIGTFCGMGRFPHSIIGSGQDIMVEFISSPAGPFLNTGFHFNVGNWPGHVESAGSRNGTCDWVFSSDTVEQGQESIFLSLAHWYKAGTSCSYLIRGRPGEIVRMYFPSFRVRPIEAPIRPYDGDCGETLIIYDSDRPDDSRIMKMFCDTFSRPLEKHDFISSGSSMFVKFDSRTGSYDGSSLYYWAQYDFFNNTHYGRPVEDSVCDELFESYVRPEGRFGSPLNTLIYKTDEDVRCRYSFKAPRYQYRRILVTINDTHFKHNEDACLDCLNDAVDKIIIRDPFRNGTDVCICDSIVHSQRLPAIVVSNGPSLELSLHVDRRHATQNYFKSNIPIFEGTYKFIHSPICGPTVMAAASEGSIVYPKYEPYVYGGYGEDVHCMWEVKVSPERDLWISLERMDFSLEDCSQEVLEVEVSGRRVFTVCATAPEEARSLTVKSKDIRDGSLIVHFKSQAPGHSNFQLTWTELVELPRNSDGTIMTSKLSAPGECKFVCPGQAACIHEDLVCNGVHNCPGSNNTNMHDEAPEICYARTSAHLNYVALGLGAAGGAVVAVGVIILVCRNCRKRPENDTSF
;
A
#
# COMPACT_ATOMS: atom_id res chain seq x y z
N MET A 1 -20.10 31.99 -33.02
CA MET A 1 -21.32 32.81 -32.78
C MET A 1 -20.94 33.97 -31.86
N LYS A 2 -21.34 35.22 -32.19
CA LYS A 2 -22.19 36.12 -31.36
C LYS A 2 -21.69 36.31 -29.91
N ALA A 3 -21.38 37.50 -29.39
CA ALA A 3 -21.43 38.90 -29.88
C ALA A 3 -20.28 39.71 -29.19
N ALA A 4 -19.86 40.94 -29.53
CA ALA A 4 -20.40 42.09 -30.27
C ALA A 4 -19.21 43.01 -30.75
N LEU A 5 -19.27 44.31 -31.15
CA LEU A 5 -20.34 45.26 -31.51
C LEU A 5 -19.90 46.27 -32.62
N LYS A 6 -19.41 45.78 -33.76
CA LYS A 6 -19.58 46.36 -35.12
C LYS A 6 -20.23 47.78 -35.25
N LYS A 7 -19.51 48.75 -35.83
CA LYS A 7 -20.02 49.94 -36.58
C LYS A 7 -19.11 50.13 -37.81
N VAL A 8 -19.44 49.61 -39.01
CA VAL A 8 -20.30 50.20 -40.09
C VAL A 8 -19.69 51.53 -40.59
N LYS A 9 -19.14 51.71 -41.82
CA LYS A 9 -19.24 51.10 -43.18
C LYS A 9 -20.50 51.42 -44.01
N LYS A 10 -20.36 52.32 -45.00
CA LYS A 10 -21.07 52.39 -46.31
C LYS A 10 -20.22 53.28 -47.25
N LEU A 11 -19.83 52.97 -48.50
CA LEU A 11 -20.36 52.24 -49.67
C LEU A 11 -21.19 53.07 -50.67
N LEU A 12 -20.64 53.13 -51.90
CA LEU A 12 -21.27 53.12 -53.24
C LEU A 12 -21.82 54.42 -53.88
N GLY A 13 -21.50 54.56 -55.18
CA GLY A 13 -22.08 55.48 -56.17
C GLY A 13 -21.44 56.88 -56.21
N GLY A 14 -21.03 57.42 -57.37
CA GLY A 14 -20.95 56.88 -58.72
C GLY A 14 -20.79 57.99 -59.78
N LEU A 15 -20.09 57.70 -60.89
CA LEU A 15 -20.01 58.46 -62.17
C LEU A 15 -19.59 59.95 -62.16
N VAL A 16 -18.58 60.30 -63.00
CA VAL A 16 -18.67 61.16 -64.20
C VAL A 16 -17.25 61.60 -64.65
N LEU A 17 -16.88 61.32 -65.90
CA LEU A 17 -15.74 61.87 -66.69
C LEU A 17 -16.15 63.22 -67.36
N PRO A 18 -15.33 63.96 -68.16
CA PRO A 18 -13.95 63.75 -68.64
C PRO A 18 -13.05 65.02 -68.38
N THR A 19 -11.80 65.21 -68.83
CA THR A 19 -11.25 65.25 -70.22
C THR A 19 -9.71 65.44 -70.23
N ALA A 20 -9.06 64.91 -71.30
CA ALA A 20 -7.82 65.33 -72.03
C ALA A 20 -6.60 65.98 -71.31
N GLY A 21 -5.33 65.76 -71.71
CA GLY A 21 -4.70 64.93 -72.77
C GLY A 21 -3.22 64.62 -72.37
N LEU A 22 -2.49 63.61 -72.87
CA LEU A 22 -2.12 63.11 -74.22
C LEU A 22 -0.98 63.87 -74.93
N VAL A 23 0.09 63.11 -75.28
CA VAL A 23 1.28 63.39 -76.15
C VAL A 23 2.24 64.54 -75.76
N THR A 24 3.56 64.58 -76.05
CA THR A 24 4.51 63.83 -76.96
C THR A 24 5.93 63.84 -76.30
N ILE A 25 6.73 62.76 -76.29
CA ILE A 25 7.72 62.25 -77.30
C ILE A 25 9.00 63.11 -77.49
N CYS A 26 10.14 62.40 -77.64
CA CYS A 26 11.53 62.82 -77.94
C CYS A 26 12.37 63.43 -76.79
N ALA A 27 13.71 63.29 -76.73
CA ALA A 27 14.68 62.23 -77.03
C ALA A 27 16.09 62.86 -77.10
N ALA A 28 17.06 62.16 -76.48
CA ALA A 28 18.49 62.12 -76.80
C ALA A 28 19.46 63.30 -76.46
N LEU A 29 20.68 62.85 -76.12
CA LEU A 29 21.97 63.55 -75.99
C LEU A 29 22.16 64.47 -74.75
N ALA A 30 23.29 64.49 -74.04
CA ALA A 30 24.44 63.58 -73.83
C ALA A 30 25.44 64.32 -72.89
N LEU A 31 26.37 63.55 -72.30
CA LEU A 31 27.68 64.00 -71.74
C LEU A 31 27.74 64.70 -70.35
N LEU A 32 28.67 64.14 -69.54
CA LEU A 32 29.52 64.77 -68.50
C LEU A 32 28.89 65.26 -67.18
N ALA A 33 28.97 64.41 -66.15
CA ALA A 33 29.21 64.84 -64.76
C ALA A 33 29.91 63.74 -63.95
N SER A 34 31.21 63.90 -63.68
CA SER A 34 31.95 63.11 -62.69
C SER A 34 31.58 63.53 -61.26
N PRO A 35 31.41 62.62 -60.29
CA PRO A 35 31.13 62.98 -58.92
C PRO A 35 32.35 63.65 -58.25
N ALA A 36 32.10 64.72 -57.50
CA ALA A 36 33.14 65.56 -56.92
C ALA A 36 33.94 64.86 -55.80
N VAL A 37 35.24 65.15 -55.76
CA VAL A 37 36.16 64.70 -54.70
C VAL A 37 35.81 65.36 -53.37
N ALA A 38 35.28 64.59 -52.42
CA ALA A 38 35.09 65.01 -51.04
C ALA A 38 36.40 64.97 -50.25
N ARG A 39 37.18 66.05 -50.32
CA ARG A 39 38.39 66.25 -49.53
C ARG A 39 38.02 66.39 -48.04
N ARG A 40 38.38 65.43 -47.17
CA ARG A 40 38.20 65.57 -45.71
C ARG A 40 39.32 64.92 -44.88
N ASN A 41 40.11 65.77 -44.22
CA ASN A 41 41.02 65.52 -43.09
C ASN A 41 42.07 64.41 -43.17
N GLU A 42 43.19 64.75 -43.80
CA GLU A 42 44.46 64.00 -43.82
C GLU A 42 45.30 64.22 -42.53
N ARG A 43 44.67 64.13 -41.34
CA ARG A 43 45.35 64.30 -40.02
C ARG A 43 44.73 63.41 -38.93
N ALA A 44 45.01 62.10 -38.95
CA ALA A 44 44.80 61.20 -37.81
C ALA A 44 45.60 59.87 -37.83
N ARG A 45 46.52 59.64 -38.79
CA ARG A 45 47.08 58.31 -39.07
C ARG A 45 48.15 57.78 -38.10
N SER A 46 48.39 58.42 -36.95
CA SER A 46 49.50 58.06 -36.03
C SER A 46 49.13 57.75 -34.58
N HIS A 47 47.84 57.77 -34.20
CA HIS A 47 47.43 57.37 -32.84
C HIS A 47 46.24 56.40 -32.86
N CYS A 48 46.55 55.12 -32.63
CA CYS A 48 45.59 54.04 -32.38
C CYS A 48 44.76 54.23 -31.08
N ASN A 49 45.15 55.21 -30.25
CA ASN A 49 44.51 55.54 -28.99
C ASN A 49 43.44 56.62 -29.17
N LYS A 50 42.16 56.25 -29.18
CA LYS A 50 41.04 57.20 -29.31
C LYS A 50 39.89 56.91 -28.34
N THR A 51 39.13 57.95 -28.00
CA THR A 51 37.76 57.79 -27.51
C THR A 51 36.88 57.60 -28.74
N VAL A 52 36.08 56.54 -28.75
CA VAL A 52 35.26 56.14 -29.91
C VAL A 52 33.84 56.66 -29.70
N GLU A 53 33.27 57.31 -30.71
CA GLU A 53 31.86 57.71 -30.66
C GLU A 53 30.93 56.50 -30.89
N ILE A 54 29.74 56.52 -30.30
CA ILE A 54 28.77 55.43 -30.49
C ILE A 54 28.35 55.42 -31.97
N TYR A 55 28.26 54.23 -32.56
CA TYR A 55 28.04 53.97 -33.99
C TYR A 55 29.25 54.28 -34.91
N GLU A 56 30.42 54.59 -34.34
CA GLU A 56 31.67 54.65 -35.10
C GLU A 56 32.24 53.24 -35.37
N ASP A 57 32.51 52.94 -36.64
CA ASP A 57 33.26 51.75 -37.07
C ASP A 57 34.76 51.96 -36.81
N VAL A 58 35.41 50.98 -36.20
CA VAL A 58 36.86 50.99 -35.96
C VAL A 58 37.51 49.78 -36.63
N THR A 59 38.61 50.03 -37.33
CA THR A 59 39.51 49.03 -37.91
C THR A 59 40.90 49.18 -37.34
N SER A 60 41.71 48.12 -37.43
CA SER A 60 43.16 48.17 -37.20
C SER A 60 43.82 49.23 -38.09
N PRO A 61 44.89 49.90 -37.63
CA PRO A 61 45.70 50.79 -38.47
C PRO A 61 46.26 50.06 -39.70
N ASP A 62 46.45 50.80 -40.79
CA ASP A 62 47.13 50.29 -41.98
C ASP A 62 48.58 49.88 -41.66
N LEU A 63 49.11 48.88 -42.37
CA LEU A 63 50.48 48.42 -42.19
C LEU A 63 51.47 49.33 -42.95
N ASP A 64 52.10 50.22 -42.21
CA ASP A 64 53.10 51.18 -42.69
C ASP A 64 54.52 50.70 -42.36
N ARG A 65 55.52 51.26 -43.05
CA ARG A 65 56.95 50.99 -42.76
C ARG A 65 57.37 51.33 -41.32
N GLU A 66 56.60 52.16 -40.63
CA GLU A 66 56.89 52.55 -39.25
C GLU A 66 56.35 51.58 -38.19
N ASN A 67 55.27 50.85 -38.47
CA ASN A 67 54.60 49.96 -37.50
C ASN A 67 54.82 48.46 -37.78
N ARG A 68 55.19 48.08 -39.01
CA ARG A 68 55.49 46.69 -39.39
C ARG A 68 56.62 46.10 -38.55
N TYR A 69 56.43 44.88 -38.05
CA TYR A 69 57.34 44.14 -37.17
C TYR A 69 57.70 44.85 -35.86
N LYS A 70 56.85 45.76 -35.37
CA LYS A 70 57.02 46.44 -34.08
C LYS A 70 55.84 46.16 -33.13
N PRO A 71 56.04 46.36 -31.81
CA PRO A 71 54.95 46.26 -30.86
C PRO A 71 53.95 47.40 -31.05
N LEU A 72 52.66 47.05 -31.13
CA LEU A 72 51.55 47.99 -31.29
C LEU A 72 50.60 47.84 -30.11
N ARG A 73 50.40 48.93 -29.37
CA ARG A 73 49.44 49.00 -28.26
C ARG A 73 48.41 50.10 -28.48
N CYS A 74 47.16 49.69 -28.58
CA CYS A 74 46.00 50.55 -28.80
C CYS A 74 45.05 50.48 -27.61
N TYR A 75 44.42 51.60 -27.24
CA TYR A 75 43.25 51.60 -26.38
C TYR A 75 42.11 52.42 -26.97
N TYR A 76 40.92 51.84 -26.92
CA TYR A 76 39.68 52.44 -27.35
C TYR A 76 38.77 52.63 -26.14
N ARG A 77 38.25 53.83 -25.95
CA ARG A 77 37.37 54.16 -24.81
C ARG A 77 35.97 54.49 -25.32
N PHE A 78 34.96 53.80 -24.80
CA PHE A 78 33.56 54.04 -25.10
C PHE A 78 32.91 54.72 -23.90
N ARG A 79 32.15 55.79 -24.14
CA ARG A 79 31.42 56.53 -23.10
C ARG A 79 30.07 56.99 -23.63
N VAL A 80 29.01 56.70 -22.87
CA VAL A 80 27.67 57.24 -23.16
C VAL A 80 27.66 58.73 -22.80
N THR A 81 27.50 59.60 -23.81
CA THR A 81 27.67 61.06 -23.67
C THR A 81 26.37 61.79 -23.33
N LYS A 82 25.20 61.13 -23.44
CA LYS A 82 23.88 61.69 -23.08
C LYS A 82 23.16 60.83 -22.02
N PRO A 83 23.28 61.14 -20.72
CA PRO A 83 22.45 60.54 -19.68
C PRO A 83 21.23 61.41 -19.40
N GLN A 84 20.02 60.83 -19.50
CA GLN A 84 18.81 61.39 -18.86
C GLN A 84 18.27 60.49 -17.75
N LEU A 85 18.40 59.16 -17.90
CA LEU A 85 18.50 58.22 -16.79
C LEU A 85 19.82 57.44 -16.95
N LYS A 86 20.44 57.09 -15.81
CA LYS A 86 21.87 56.72 -15.77
C LYS A 86 22.12 55.24 -16.04
N ASP A 87 21.09 54.40 -15.88
CA ASP A 87 21.25 52.96 -15.65
C ASP A 87 20.59 52.07 -16.73
N ASP A 88 19.81 52.63 -17.64
CA ASP A 88 19.00 51.87 -18.65
C ASP A 88 19.75 51.48 -19.94
N TRP A 89 21.02 51.84 -20.09
CA TRP A 89 21.77 51.73 -21.36
C TRP A 89 22.96 50.80 -21.26
N VAL A 90 23.08 49.90 -22.24
CA VAL A 90 24.14 48.88 -22.30
C VAL A 90 25.01 49.11 -23.54
N ILE A 91 26.33 48.99 -23.42
CA ILE A 91 27.25 49.12 -24.55
C ILE A 91 27.44 47.73 -25.18
N VAL A 92 27.09 47.62 -26.46
CA VAL A 92 27.31 46.42 -27.27
C VAL A 92 28.48 46.70 -28.21
N VAL A 93 29.59 45.99 -28.00
CA VAL A 93 30.76 46.04 -28.90
C VAL A 93 30.74 44.79 -29.77
N ARG A 94 30.52 44.95 -31.07
CA ARG A 94 30.46 43.86 -32.04
C ARG A 94 31.76 43.79 -32.83
N PHE A 95 32.52 42.72 -32.63
CA PHE A 95 33.70 42.42 -33.43
C PHE A 95 33.26 41.79 -34.76
N LYS A 96 33.62 42.45 -35.86
CA LYS A 96 33.37 42.01 -37.24
C LYS A 96 34.44 41.01 -37.69
N SER A 97 35.69 41.27 -37.34
CA SER A 97 36.84 40.40 -37.57
C SER A 97 37.88 40.59 -36.46
N PHE A 98 38.62 39.54 -36.13
CA PHE A 98 39.65 39.54 -35.10
C PHE A 98 40.60 38.37 -35.35
N LYS A 99 41.91 38.65 -35.42
CA LYS A 99 42.98 37.65 -35.46
C LYS A 99 44.20 38.20 -34.73
N VAL A 100 44.46 37.70 -33.51
CA VAL A 100 45.48 38.26 -32.61
C VAL A 100 46.09 37.20 -31.71
N GLY A 101 47.34 36.83 -31.99
CA GLY A 101 48.10 35.91 -31.13
C GLY A 101 47.47 34.53 -30.98
N ASN A 102 48.11 33.65 -30.21
CA ASN A 102 47.66 32.27 -30.03
C ASN A 102 47.50 31.95 -28.54
N VAL A 103 46.52 31.11 -28.18
CA VAL A 103 46.27 30.69 -26.79
C VAL A 103 47.27 29.60 -26.38
N VAL A 104 48.02 29.80 -25.29
CA VAL A 104 48.90 28.77 -24.70
C VAL A 104 48.28 28.26 -23.40
N ASN A 105 47.89 26.98 -23.39
CA ASN A 105 47.33 26.24 -22.24
C ASN A 105 46.22 27.00 -21.45
N ALA A 106 45.48 27.87 -22.14
CA ALA A 106 44.45 28.76 -21.58
C ALA A 106 44.91 29.68 -20.41
N THR A 107 46.22 29.89 -20.24
CA THR A 107 46.81 30.74 -19.18
C THR A 107 47.35 32.07 -19.71
N HIS A 108 47.94 32.08 -20.91
CA HIS A 108 48.46 33.29 -21.53
C HIS A 108 48.35 33.25 -23.07
N CYS A 109 48.36 34.44 -23.67
CA CYS A 109 48.33 34.63 -25.11
C CYS A 109 49.71 35.02 -25.67
N ASP A 110 50.23 34.23 -26.61
CA ASP A 110 51.49 34.48 -27.31
C ASP A 110 51.32 35.46 -28.47
N ASN A 111 52.37 36.22 -28.78
CA ASN A 111 52.46 37.24 -29.85
C ASN A 111 51.48 38.44 -29.78
N GLY A 112 50.36 38.34 -29.04
CA GLY A 112 49.46 39.47 -28.78
C GLY A 112 48.18 39.07 -28.06
N TYR A 113 47.44 40.06 -27.56
CA TYR A 113 46.16 39.85 -26.88
C TYR A 113 45.22 41.06 -26.96
N LEU A 114 43.95 40.78 -26.70
CA LEU A 114 42.88 41.75 -26.47
C LEU A 114 42.42 41.67 -25.00
N LYS A 115 42.32 42.81 -24.32
CA LYS A 115 41.73 42.94 -22.98
C LYS A 115 40.52 43.84 -23.03
N ILE A 116 39.39 43.39 -22.49
CA ILE A 116 38.16 44.17 -22.38
C ILE A 116 37.97 44.58 -20.91
N MET A 117 38.15 45.86 -20.63
CA MET A 117 37.90 46.45 -19.32
C MET A 117 36.50 47.05 -19.30
N ASP A 118 35.67 46.54 -18.40
CA ASP A 118 34.30 46.97 -18.13
C ASP A 118 34.27 47.69 -16.78
N GLY A 119 33.72 48.91 -16.76
CA GLY A 119 33.75 49.80 -15.61
C GLY A 119 35.06 50.58 -15.46
N ASN A 120 35.08 51.48 -14.46
CA ASN A 120 36.23 52.32 -14.12
C ASN A 120 36.35 52.45 -12.58
N SER A 121 37.11 53.42 -12.07
CA SER A 121 37.25 53.62 -10.61
C SER A 121 36.07 54.35 -9.95
N GLN A 122 35.03 54.69 -10.70
CA GLN A 122 33.81 55.36 -10.25
C GLN A 122 32.55 54.48 -10.41
N THR A 123 32.68 53.30 -11.04
CA THR A 123 31.59 52.30 -11.11
C THR A 123 31.75 51.28 -9.99
N GLU A 124 30.66 50.96 -9.31
CA GLU A 124 30.63 49.97 -8.22
C GLU A 124 30.99 48.56 -8.71
N VAL A 125 30.64 48.28 -9.96
CA VAL A 125 30.97 47.06 -10.70
C VAL A 125 32.13 47.35 -11.65
N SER A 126 33.23 46.59 -11.58
CA SER A 126 34.30 46.64 -12.60
C SER A 126 35.22 45.42 -12.57
N ASN A 127 35.59 44.91 -13.75
CA ASN A 127 36.58 43.82 -13.90
C ASN A 127 38.03 44.32 -13.94
N ARG A 128 38.30 45.61 -13.63
CA ARG A 128 39.63 46.25 -13.75
C ARG A 128 40.77 45.49 -13.09
N ARG A 129 40.49 44.77 -11.99
CA ARG A 129 41.49 43.99 -11.22
C ARG A 129 41.71 42.58 -11.78
N THR A 130 40.77 42.06 -12.56
CA THR A 130 40.70 40.67 -13.06
C THR A 130 40.60 40.63 -14.58
N LEU A 131 41.42 41.44 -15.28
CA LEU A 131 41.42 41.51 -16.75
C LEU A 131 42.08 40.26 -17.36
N GLY A 132 41.27 39.31 -17.82
CA GLY A 132 41.73 38.21 -18.67
C GLY A 132 41.99 38.63 -20.12
N MET A 133 42.58 37.72 -20.89
CA MET A 133 43.12 37.93 -22.24
C MET A 133 42.35 37.13 -23.29
N PHE A 134 42.06 37.77 -24.42
CA PHE A 134 41.54 37.09 -25.61
C PHE A 134 42.61 37.04 -26.72
N CYS A 135 42.73 35.90 -27.38
CA CYS A 135 43.61 35.67 -28.52
C CYS A 135 43.05 34.56 -29.43
N GLY A 136 43.71 34.32 -30.57
CA GLY A 136 43.23 33.45 -31.65
C GLY A 136 42.44 34.24 -32.71
N GLU A 137 41.60 33.53 -33.47
CA GLU A 137 40.83 34.04 -34.60
C GLU A 137 39.31 33.90 -34.40
N ILE A 138 38.52 34.81 -34.98
CA ILE A 138 37.06 34.65 -35.13
C ILE A 138 36.67 34.60 -36.61
N GLU A 139 35.98 33.52 -37.00
CA GLU A 139 35.39 33.38 -38.35
C GLU A 139 34.05 34.13 -38.47
N GLN A 140 33.33 34.29 -37.37
CA GLN A 140 31.99 34.88 -37.30
C GLN A 140 31.98 36.13 -36.43
N THR A 141 31.07 37.07 -36.72
CA THR A 141 30.97 38.29 -35.91
C THR A 141 30.49 37.95 -34.50
N ARG A 142 31.27 38.31 -33.48
CA ARG A 142 30.94 38.07 -32.06
C ARG A 142 30.78 39.39 -31.33
N SER A 143 29.81 39.48 -30.44
CA SER A 143 29.58 40.66 -29.60
C SER A 143 30.06 40.47 -28.17
N PHE A 144 30.28 41.58 -27.49
CA PHE A 144 30.42 41.72 -26.04
C PHE A 144 29.37 42.73 -25.56
N ILE A 145 28.65 42.39 -24.49
CA ILE A 145 27.60 43.24 -23.89
C ILE A 145 28.05 43.60 -22.46
N SER A 146 28.35 44.87 -22.23
CA SER A 146 28.87 45.36 -20.93
C SER A 146 27.87 45.17 -19.78
N GLU A 147 28.37 45.18 -18.54
CA GLU A 147 27.53 45.38 -17.35
C GLU A 147 27.52 46.88 -16.94
N THR A 148 28.42 47.72 -17.48
CA THR A 148 28.49 49.15 -17.15
C THR A 148 28.40 50.08 -18.38
N SER A 149 28.21 51.38 -18.14
CA SER A 149 28.19 52.43 -19.17
C SER A 149 29.57 52.96 -19.60
N PHE A 150 30.67 52.28 -19.21
CA PHE A 150 32.02 52.59 -19.62
C PHE A 150 32.80 51.32 -19.98
N VAL A 151 33.23 51.21 -21.24
CA VAL A 151 34.08 50.12 -21.71
C VAL A 151 35.39 50.68 -22.24
N LYS A 152 36.49 49.99 -21.95
CA LYS A 152 37.80 50.24 -22.53
C LYS A 152 38.37 48.95 -23.12
N VAL A 153 38.46 48.91 -24.44
CA VAL A 153 39.13 47.83 -25.17
C VAL A 153 40.62 48.17 -25.29
N ILE A 154 41.49 47.22 -25.01
CA ILE A 154 42.95 47.33 -25.10
C ILE A 154 43.46 46.22 -26.01
N PHE A 155 44.14 46.61 -27.07
CA PHE A 155 44.82 45.71 -28.01
C PHE A 155 46.33 45.88 -27.80
N ASP A 156 47.06 44.77 -27.67
CA ASP A 156 48.48 44.77 -27.36
C ASP A 156 49.14 43.62 -28.14
N VAL A 157 49.95 43.95 -29.15
CA VAL A 157 50.61 43.00 -30.05
C VAL A 157 52.11 43.24 -30.01
N GLN A 158 52.90 42.18 -29.89
CA GLN A 158 54.37 42.28 -29.85
C GLN A 158 54.97 42.50 -31.24
N ASN A 159 54.34 41.92 -32.27
CA ASN A 159 54.79 41.91 -33.65
C ASN A 159 53.62 42.17 -34.60
N PHE A 160 53.42 43.41 -35.03
CA PHE A 160 52.32 43.78 -35.93
C PHE A 160 52.64 43.42 -37.39
N THR A 161 51.77 42.61 -38.00
CA THR A 161 51.93 42.00 -39.33
C THR A 161 50.64 42.06 -40.15
N GLU A 162 50.70 41.62 -41.41
CA GLU A 162 49.53 41.53 -42.31
C GLU A 162 48.47 40.52 -41.81
N GLU A 163 48.86 39.57 -40.95
CA GLU A 163 47.97 38.56 -40.36
C GLU A 163 47.26 39.06 -39.09
N THR A 164 47.73 40.14 -38.46
CA THR A 164 47.14 40.69 -37.23
C THR A 164 46.16 41.81 -37.53
N TYR A 165 44.85 41.53 -37.46
CA TYR A 165 43.80 42.51 -37.73
C TYR A 165 42.68 42.48 -36.69
N PHE A 166 41.96 43.60 -36.60
CA PHE A 166 40.71 43.67 -35.87
C PHE A 166 39.78 44.70 -36.52
N SER A 167 38.48 44.45 -36.45
CA SER A 167 37.45 45.44 -36.74
C SER A 167 36.26 45.25 -35.82
N PHE A 168 35.73 46.34 -35.28
CA PHE A 168 34.53 46.34 -34.45
C PHE A 168 33.65 47.56 -34.66
N ASP A 169 32.33 47.39 -34.48
CA ASP A 169 31.35 48.47 -34.33
C ASP A 169 30.86 48.55 -32.88
N SER A 170 30.49 49.76 -32.43
CA SER A 170 29.94 49.96 -31.08
C SER A 170 28.53 50.55 -31.15
N ARG A 171 27.63 50.00 -30.34
CA ARG A 171 26.22 50.40 -30.25
C ARG A 171 25.84 50.58 -28.79
N VAL A 172 24.76 51.32 -28.56
CA VAL A 172 24.17 51.49 -27.24
C VAL A 172 22.69 51.18 -27.33
N GLU A 173 22.27 50.14 -26.62
CA GLU A 173 20.92 49.56 -26.66
C GLU A 173 20.25 49.75 -25.29
N GLN A 174 18.93 49.86 -25.25
CA GLN A 174 18.20 49.96 -23.98
C GLN A 174 17.97 48.58 -23.39
N GLN A 175 18.01 48.45 -22.05
CA GLN A 175 17.78 47.15 -21.38
C GLN A 175 16.45 46.48 -21.81
N LYS A 176 15.42 47.28 -22.12
CA LYS A 176 14.11 46.81 -22.60
C LYS A 176 14.12 46.18 -24.01
N GLU A 177 15.15 46.49 -24.81
CA GLU A 177 15.33 45.98 -26.18
C GLU A 177 16.16 44.67 -26.15
N VAL A 178 17.06 44.54 -25.18
CA VAL A 178 17.89 43.34 -24.95
C VAL A 178 17.12 42.26 -24.17
N PHE A 179 15.99 41.82 -24.74
CA PHE A 179 15.08 40.85 -24.11
C PHE A 179 15.77 39.52 -23.74
N GLY A 180 16.75 39.06 -24.52
CA GLY A 180 17.51 37.83 -24.25
C GLY A 180 18.43 37.89 -23.02
N ARG A 181 18.58 39.05 -22.38
CA ARG A 181 19.35 39.21 -21.13
C ARG A 181 18.47 39.56 -19.94
N TYR A 182 17.53 40.50 -20.12
CA TYR A 182 16.68 41.00 -19.03
C TYR A 182 15.26 40.40 -19.01
N GLY A 183 14.90 39.59 -20.01
CA GLY A 183 13.57 39.02 -20.18
C GLY A 183 12.51 40.02 -20.65
N PRO A 184 11.25 39.59 -20.75
CA PRO A 184 10.13 40.48 -21.01
C PRO A 184 9.89 41.43 -19.81
N ASN A 185 9.59 42.69 -20.11
CA ASN A 185 9.20 43.72 -19.14
C ASN A 185 10.19 43.88 -17.95
N PRO A 186 11.46 44.27 -18.18
CA PRO A 186 12.46 44.36 -17.11
C PRO A 186 12.10 45.37 -16.01
N VAL A 187 11.38 46.44 -16.34
CA VAL A 187 10.91 47.47 -15.38
C VAL A 187 9.99 46.89 -14.30
N LEU A 188 9.22 45.84 -14.61
CA LEU A 188 8.33 45.17 -13.65
C LEU A 188 9.06 44.16 -12.74
N TYR A 189 10.27 43.75 -13.12
CA TYR A 189 11.05 42.72 -12.44
C TYR A 189 12.55 43.09 -12.44
N PRO A 190 12.96 44.16 -11.72
CA PRO A 190 14.33 44.67 -11.79
C PRO A 190 15.38 43.66 -11.30
N PHE A 191 15.01 42.79 -10.34
CA PHE A 191 15.93 41.86 -9.69
C PHE A 191 16.03 40.47 -10.36
N ARG A 192 15.52 40.26 -11.60
CA ARG A 192 15.61 38.93 -12.26
C ARG A 192 17.03 38.37 -12.33
N ARG A 193 18.04 39.24 -12.51
CA ARG A 193 19.46 38.85 -12.63
C ARG A 193 20.19 38.77 -11.28
N GLY A 194 19.47 38.93 -10.15
CA GLY A 194 20.03 38.97 -8.80
C GLY A 194 20.62 40.33 -8.42
N GLU A 195 20.75 40.59 -7.12
CA GLU A 195 21.45 41.76 -6.58
C GLU A 195 22.97 41.50 -6.61
N ILE A 196 23.77 42.51 -6.98
CA ILE A 196 25.23 42.37 -7.06
C ILE A 196 25.89 42.60 -5.69
N VAL A 197 26.85 41.75 -5.33
CA VAL A 197 27.62 41.89 -4.09
C VAL A 197 28.60 43.07 -4.24
N PRO A 198 28.55 44.10 -3.38
CA PRO A 198 29.38 45.29 -3.50
C PRO A 198 30.89 44.98 -3.54
N GLY A 199 31.60 45.62 -4.47
CA GLY A 199 33.05 45.44 -4.65
C GLY A 199 33.45 44.21 -5.47
N THR A 200 32.49 43.40 -5.93
CA THR A 200 32.71 42.29 -6.87
C THR A 200 32.32 42.69 -8.30
N TYR A 201 32.77 41.95 -9.32
CA TYR A 201 32.35 42.19 -10.71
C TYR A 201 31.07 41.42 -11.09
N CYS A 202 30.87 40.24 -10.50
CA CYS A 202 29.86 39.29 -10.97
C CYS A 202 29.28 38.38 -9.89
N GLU A 203 29.63 38.56 -8.61
CA GLU A 203 28.96 37.79 -7.56
C GLU A 203 27.55 38.36 -7.34
N ARG A 204 26.54 37.49 -7.24
CA ARG A 204 25.14 37.91 -7.09
C ARG A 204 24.37 37.05 -6.10
N ILE A 205 23.41 37.69 -5.43
CA ILE A 205 22.48 37.07 -4.49
C ILE A 205 21.07 37.14 -5.09
N PHE A 206 20.37 36.02 -5.04
CA PHE A 206 18.98 35.89 -5.51
C PHE A 206 18.11 35.40 -4.35
N THR A 207 17.03 36.11 -4.07
CA THR A 207 16.12 35.86 -2.93
C THR A 207 14.67 35.65 -3.41
N ASP A 208 13.94 34.74 -2.74
CA ASP A 208 12.54 34.37 -3.08
C ASP A 208 12.32 34.08 -4.57
N CYS A 209 13.25 33.33 -5.19
CA CYS A 209 13.10 32.90 -6.58
C CYS A 209 11.87 32.01 -6.77
N LYS A 210 11.16 32.28 -7.87
CA LYS A 210 9.97 31.59 -8.36
C LYS A 210 10.18 31.26 -9.84
N LEU A 211 9.37 30.36 -10.38
CA LEU A 211 9.44 29.96 -11.78
C LEU A 211 9.47 31.20 -12.71
N GLN A 212 10.45 31.27 -13.60
CA GLN A 212 10.69 32.37 -14.56
C GLN A 212 10.93 33.77 -13.93
N SER A 213 11.16 33.87 -12.61
CA SER A 213 11.48 35.15 -11.96
C SER A 213 12.98 35.42 -11.84
N CYS A 214 13.83 34.39 -11.90
CA CYS A 214 15.26 34.48 -11.66
C CYS A 214 16.07 33.84 -12.81
N PHE A 215 17.07 34.59 -13.30
CA PHE A 215 17.94 34.26 -14.43
C PHE A 215 19.41 34.31 -14.00
N VAL A 216 20.03 33.15 -13.86
CA VAL A 216 21.45 33.04 -13.49
C VAL A 216 22.28 32.96 -14.77
N GLN A 217 23.02 34.03 -15.05
CA GLN A 217 23.71 34.22 -16.33
C GLN A 217 25.19 34.56 -16.11
N SER A 218 26.05 34.05 -17.00
CA SER A 218 27.42 34.56 -17.13
C SER A 218 27.45 36.06 -17.45
N PRO A 219 28.42 36.84 -16.95
CA PRO A 219 28.60 38.23 -17.38
C PRO A 219 28.82 38.27 -18.89
N GLY A 220 28.14 39.17 -19.59
CA GLY A 220 28.19 39.23 -21.06
C GLY A 220 27.06 38.51 -21.79
N TYR A 221 26.36 37.54 -21.19
CA TYR A 221 25.28 36.77 -21.84
C TYR A 221 24.22 37.66 -22.53
N PRO A 222 23.66 37.30 -23.70
CA PRO A 222 23.96 36.13 -24.56
C PRO A 222 25.23 36.24 -25.42
N SER A 223 26.08 37.24 -25.15
CA SER A 223 27.35 37.49 -25.82
C SER A 223 28.55 36.92 -25.06
N VAL A 224 29.76 37.02 -25.64
CA VAL A 224 30.97 36.39 -25.10
C VAL A 224 31.30 36.88 -23.69
N TYR A 225 31.63 35.96 -22.78
CA TYR A 225 31.96 36.31 -21.39
C TYR A 225 33.44 36.74 -21.22
N PRO A 226 33.75 37.65 -20.28
CA PRO A 226 35.13 38.00 -19.90
C PRO A 226 35.96 36.79 -19.44
N ARG A 227 37.27 36.80 -19.74
CA ARG A 227 38.24 35.83 -19.21
C ARG A 227 38.70 36.23 -17.80
N ASN A 228 39.28 35.28 -17.07
CA ASN A 228 39.75 35.44 -15.67
C ASN A 228 38.63 35.79 -14.68
N LEU A 229 37.47 35.14 -14.81
CA LEU A 229 36.34 35.32 -13.90
C LEU A 229 36.37 34.31 -12.76
N HIS A 230 35.98 34.79 -11.58
CA HIS A 230 35.54 33.97 -10.44
C HIS A 230 34.24 34.58 -9.96
N CYS A 231 33.11 33.97 -10.32
CA CYS A 231 31.76 34.49 -10.06
C CYS A 231 30.99 33.50 -9.18
N LYS A 232 30.35 34.00 -8.13
CA LYS A 232 29.54 33.20 -7.20
C LYS A 232 28.10 33.69 -7.22
N TYR A 233 27.16 32.77 -7.41
CA TYR A 233 25.74 33.05 -7.44
C TYR A 233 25.06 32.28 -6.31
N TYR A 234 24.49 33.01 -5.36
CA TYR A 234 23.79 32.46 -4.21
C TYR A 234 22.29 32.49 -4.50
N LEU A 235 21.67 31.31 -4.63
CA LEU A 235 20.27 31.17 -5.03
C LEU A 235 19.44 30.72 -3.84
N ASN A 236 18.35 31.42 -3.54
CA ASN A 236 17.38 31.04 -2.51
C ASN A 236 15.94 31.05 -3.06
N THR A 237 15.18 30.03 -2.70
CA THR A 237 13.74 29.89 -2.98
C THR A 237 12.92 29.78 -1.70
N ARG A 238 11.66 30.27 -1.71
CA ARG A 238 10.75 30.16 -0.54
C ARG A 238 10.31 28.72 -0.23
N LEU A 239 10.26 27.85 -1.24
CA LEU A 239 9.93 26.43 -1.09
C LEU A 239 11.18 25.58 -1.36
N PRO A 240 11.32 24.40 -0.72
CA PRO A 240 12.39 23.46 -1.02
C PRO A 240 12.29 22.90 -2.45
N PHE A 241 13.26 22.07 -2.83
CA PHE A 241 13.40 21.53 -4.19
C PHE A 241 13.60 22.64 -5.24
N ILE A 242 14.60 23.51 -4.99
CA ILE A 242 15.08 24.51 -5.94
C ILE A 242 15.53 23.84 -7.24
N LYS A 243 14.97 24.28 -8.37
CA LYS A 243 15.22 23.72 -9.71
C LYS A 243 15.96 24.70 -10.59
N LEU A 244 17.13 24.30 -11.11
CA LEU A 244 17.87 24.97 -12.17
C LEU A 244 17.67 24.22 -13.49
N TYR A 245 17.36 24.95 -14.56
CA TYR A 245 17.18 24.38 -15.89
C TYR A 245 17.48 25.39 -16.99
N ILE A 246 17.80 24.92 -18.20
CA ILE A 246 17.97 25.76 -19.39
C ILE A 246 16.79 25.51 -20.32
N GLU A 247 16.13 26.58 -20.76
CA GLU A 247 14.89 26.51 -21.55
C GLU A 247 15.14 27.06 -22.96
N ASN A 248 15.21 26.16 -23.95
CA ASN A 248 15.38 26.49 -25.38
C ASN A 248 16.66 27.28 -25.75
N GLU A 249 17.63 27.36 -24.86
CA GLU A 249 18.91 28.05 -25.04
C GLU A 249 20.10 27.08 -24.95
N GLU A 250 21.26 27.48 -25.49
CA GLU A 250 22.48 26.66 -25.52
C GLU A 250 23.43 27.00 -24.37
N PHE A 251 23.98 25.96 -23.74
CA PHE A 251 25.11 26.07 -22.84
C PHE A 251 26.40 26.11 -23.65
N ASN A 252 27.35 26.98 -23.34
CA ASN A 252 28.61 27.14 -24.08
C ASN A 252 29.76 27.67 -23.21
N ILE A 253 30.49 26.76 -22.57
CA ILE A 253 31.62 27.04 -21.67
C ILE A 253 32.77 26.10 -22.03
N ASP A 254 33.91 26.61 -22.53
CA ASP A 254 34.99 25.79 -23.09
C ASP A 254 34.51 24.77 -24.16
N GLY A 255 33.54 25.18 -24.96
CA GLY A 255 32.86 24.33 -25.94
C GLY A 255 33.56 24.19 -27.29
N GLN A 256 34.20 25.27 -27.74
CA GLN A 256 34.90 25.35 -29.04
C GLN A 256 36.36 25.77 -28.82
N ARG A 257 37.29 24.84 -29.05
CA ARG A 257 38.73 25.00 -28.74
C ARG A 257 39.64 25.34 -29.92
N CYS A 258 39.12 25.47 -31.14
CA CYS A 258 39.93 25.49 -32.36
C CYS A 258 39.56 26.61 -33.33
N GLU A 259 40.58 27.07 -34.06
CA GLU A 259 40.51 28.09 -35.10
C GLU A 259 39.94 27.57 -36.44
N ASN A 260 39.86 26.24 -36.62
CA ASN A 260 39.34 25.60 -37.85
C ASN A 260 38.18 24.63 -37.53
N PRO A 261 36.95 24.86 -38.04
CA PRO A 261 35.77 24.05 -37.71
C PRO A 261 35.74 22.65 -38.34
N MET A 262 36.57 22.36 -39.36
CA MET A 262 36.60 21.03 -40.00
C MET A 262 37.44 19.97 -39.27
N MET A 263 38.25 20.34 -38.27
CA MET A 263 39.17 19.41 -37.59
C MET A 263 38.89 19.19 -36.10
N CYS A 264 37.94 19.91 -35.50
CA CYS A 264 37.64 19.77 -34.08
C CYS A 264 36.17 19.44 -33.82
N PRO A 265 35.87 18.26 -33.24
CA PRO A 265 34.51 17.97 -32.80
C PRO A 265 34.11 18.94 -31.67
N MET A 266 32.86 19.42 -31.70
CA MET A 266 32.32 20.21 -30.58
C MET A 266 32.38 19.36 -29.30
N ARG A 267 32.81 19.95 -28.19
CA ARG A 267 32.83 19.25 -26.91
C ARG A 267 31.39 19.16 -26.37
N PRO A 268 30.78 17.96 -26.21
CA PRO A 268 29.48 17.85 -25.57
C PRO A 268 29.57 18.27 -24.09
N VAL A 269 28.44 18.60 -23.48
CA VAL A 269 28.38 18.93 -22.05
C VAL A 269 28.87 17.74 -21.22
N GLY A 270 29.83 17.98 -20.33
CA GLY A 270 30.47 16.95 -19.52
C GLY A 270 31.21 17.51 -18.29
N SER A 271 31.85 16.63 -17.54
CA SER A 271 32.41 16.93 -16.20
C SER A 271 33.93 17.09 -16.12
N ASP A 272 34.68 16.65 -17.13
CA ASP A 272 36.13 16.79 -17.21
C ASP A 272 36.54 18.20 -17.67
N CYS A 273 36.60 19.17 -16.76
CA CYS A 273 36.69 20.59 -17.13
C CYS A 273 37.98 21.26 -16.65
N PRO A 274 39.06 21.27 -17.46
CA PRO A 274 40.37 21.76 -17.04
C PRO A 274 40.55 23.28 -17.16
N TYR A 275 39.69 23.99 -17.90
CA TYR A 275 39.84 25.43 -18.18
C TYR A 275 38.67 26.25 -17.63
N ASP A 276 37.57 26.37 -18.39
CA ASP A 276 36.37 27.07 -17.95
C ASP A 276 35.36 26.05 -17.44
N PHE A 277 34.73 26.33 -16.29
CA PHE A 277 33.73 25.43 -15.72
C PHE A 277 32.76 26.13 -14.78
N ILE A 278 31.62 25.48 -14.58
CA ILE A 278 30.71 25.76 -13.47
C ILE A 278 30.76 24.62 -12.47
N ARG A 279 30.76 24.94 -11.17
CA ARG A 279 30.41 24.02 -10.08
C ARG A 279 29.08 24.41 -9.48
N ILE A 280 28.28 23.42 -9.11
CA ILE A 280 26.97 23.61 -8.49
C ILE A 280 26.96 22.84 -7.17
N TYR A 281 26.61 23.51 -6.08
CA TYR A 281 26.64 22.96 -4.72
C TYR A 281 25.23 23.01 -4.12
N ASP A 282 24.81 21.94 -3.45
CA ASP A 282 23.47 21.81 -2.85
C ASP A 282 23.38 22.45 -1.46
N GLY A 283 23.44 23.77 -1.44
CA GLY A 283 23.33 24.58 -0.23
C GLY A 283 23.85 26.00 -0.43
N LYS A 284 23.96 26.75 0.67
CA LYS A 284 24.32 28.17 0.66
C LYS A 284 25.78 28.47 0.33
N ASN A 285 26.71 27.54 0.62
CA ASN A 285 28.16 27.79 0.66
C ASN A 285 28.94 26.64 0.00
N GLU A 286 30.23 26.87 -0.31
CA GLU A 286 31.21 25.87 -0.81
C GLU A 286 31.36 24.60 0.06
N GLN A 287 30.95 24.65 1.33
CA GLN A 287 30.96 23.52 2.26
C GLN A 287 29.83 22.51 2.00
N ALA A 288 28.83 22.89 1.21
CA ALA A 288 27.73 22.02 0.83
C ALA A 288 28.18 20.94 -0.18
N PRO A 289 27.44 19.83 -0.33
CA PRO A 289 27.79 18.78 -1.29
C PRO A 289 27.85 19.32 -2.72
N LEU A 290 28.95 19.03 -3.43
CA LEU A 290 29.10 19.33 -4.85
C LEU A 290 28.20 18.40 -5.67
N ILE A 291 27.23 18.96 -6.40
CA ILE A 291 26.36 18.25 -7.33
C ILE A 291 27.16 17.79 -8.56
N GLY A 292 27.95 18.70 -9.13
CA GLY A 292 28.73 18.42 -10.32
C GLY A 292 29.57 19.61 -10.78
N THR A 293 30.51 19.32 -11.69
CA THR A 293 31.26 20.31 -12.47
C THR A 293 30.84 20.18 -13.93
N PHE A 294 30.66 21.29 -14.66
CA PHE A 294 30.10 21.30 -16.02
C PHE A 294 30.84 22.27 -16.96
N CYS A 295 31.13 21.78 -18.17
CA CYS A 295 31.67 22.51 -19.32
C CYS A 295 31.25 21.80 -20.62
N GLY A 296 31.53 22.39 -21.78
CA GLY A 296 31.12 21.93 -23.12
C GLY A 296 30.17 22.91 -23.82
N MET A 297 29.68 22.51 -24.99
CA MET A 297 28.68 23.23 -25.78
C MET A 297 27.51 22.32 -26.18
N GLY A 298 26.31 22.92 -26.21
CA GLY A 298 25.10 22.32 -26.75
C GLY A 298 23.90 22.47 -25.80
N ARG A 299 22.88 21.65 -26.01
CA ARG A 299 21.74 21.57 -25.09
C ARG A 299 22.16 20.93 -23.78
N PHE A 300 21.95 21.61 -22.66
CA PHE A 300 22.16 21.05 -21.32
C PHE A 300 21.14 19.93 -21.08
N PRO A 301 21.56 18.66 -20.92
CA PRO A 301 20.65 17.52 -21.08
C PRO A 301 19.78 17.24 -19.85
N HIS A 302 20.16 17.77 -18.69
CA HIS A 302 19.52 17.49 -17.39
C HIS A 302 19.12 18.79 -16.68
N SER A 303 17.95 18.84 -16.04
CA SER A 303 17.75 19.84 -14.98
C SER A 303 18.46 19.42 -13.70
N ILE A 304 18.71 20.36 -12.79
CA ILE A 304 19.26 20.08 -11.47
C ILE A 304 18.22 20.47 -10.44
N ILE A 305 17.87 19.56 -9.53
CA ILE A 305 16.94 19.82 -8.43
C ILE A 305 17.68 19.61 -7.11
N GLY A 306 17.92 20.69 -6.37
CA GLY A 306 18.55 20.63 -5.04
C GLY A 306 17.66 19.96 -3.99
N SER A 307 18.25 19.47 -2.89
CA SER A 307 17.43 18.92 -1.79
C SER A 307 16.78 20.03 -0.97
N GLY A 308 17.41 21.21 -0.91
CA GLY A 308 17.01 22.31 -0.04
C GLY A 308 16.29 23.47 -0.73
N GLN A 309 16.30 24.62 -0.06
CA GLN A 309 15.85 25.92 -0.56
C GLN A 309 16.97 26.73 -1.22
N ASP A 310 18.21 26.23 -1.15
CA ASP A 310 19.41 27.00 -1.47
C ASP A 310 20.35 26.20 -2.37
N ILE A 311 20.84 26.84 -3.43
CA ILE A 311 21.94 26.34 -4.26
C ILE A 311 22.96 27.45 -4.46
N MET A 312 24.25 27.09 -4.45
CA MET A 312 25.33 27.99 -4.80
C MET A 312 25.96 27.54 -6.12
N VAL A 313 26.11 28.46 -7.07
CA VAL A 313 26.75 28.23 -8.36
C VAL A 313 28.06 29.02 -8.41
N GLU A 314 29.16 28.34 -8.68
CA GLU A 314 30.49 28.93 -8.86
C GLU A 314 30.90 28.81 -10.33
N PHE A 315 31.14 29.93 -11.01
CA PHE A 315 31.64 29.97 -12.38
C PHE A 315 33.09 30.48 -12.40
N ILE A 316 33.99 29.68 -12.99
CA ILE A 316 35.41 30.00 -13.14
C ILE A 316 35.75 30.01 -14.63
N SER A 317 36.42 31.07 -15.10
CA SER A 317 36.98 31.13 -16.45
C SER A 317 38.49 31.37 -16.42
N SER A 318 39.21 30.71 -17.33
CA SER A 318 40.67 30.73 -17.34
C SER A 318 41.22 32.12 -17.73
N PRO A 319 42.48 32.44 -17.39
CA PRO A 319 43.04 33.77 -17.63
C PRO A 319 43.17 34.17 -19.10
N ALA A 320 43.31 33.21 -20.02
CA ALA A 320 43.40 33.43 -21.46
C ALA A 320 42.53 32.46 -22.27
N GLY A 321 41.94 32.90 -23.38
CA GLY A 321 41.16 32.01 -24.24
C GLY A 321 40.60 32.67 -25.51
N PRO A 322 39.89 31.91 -26.37
CA PRO A 322 39.31 32.43 -27.60
C PRO A 322 38.07 33.30 -27.35
N PHE A 323 37.82 34.27 -28.23
CA PHE A 323 36.65 35.15 -28.18
C PHE A 323 35.41 34.49 -28.83
N LEU A 324 35.04 33.29 -28.35
CA LEU A 324 33.99 32.44 -28.97
C LEU A 324 32.88 32.02 -28.00
N ASN A 325 33.22 31.70 -26.74
CA ASN A 325 32.28 31.07 -25.80
C ASN A 325 31.24 32.07 -25.28
N THR A 326 29.94 31.78 -25.47
CA THR A 326 28.82 32.67 -25.11
C THR A 326 28.30 32.51 -23.68
N GLY A 327 28.72 31.45 -22.97
CA GLY A 327 28.42 31.25 -21.55
C GLY A 327 27.15 30.45 -21.29
N PHE A 328 26.33 30.90 -20.35
CA PHE A 328 25.17 30.14 -19.87
C PHE A 328 24.03 31.03 -19.37
N HIS A 329 22.83 30.44 -19.35
CA HIS A 329 21.63 31.00 -18.76
C HIS A 329 20.79 29.90 -18.13
N PHE A 330 20.70 29.90 -16.79
CA PHE A 330 19.79 29.05 -16.05
C PHE A 330 18.56 29.83 -15.60
N ASN A 331 17.38 29.29 -15.90
CA ASN A 331 16.14 29.62 -15.23
C ASN A 331 16.10 28.93 -13.87
N VAL A 332 15.73 29.68 -12.83
CA VAL A 332 15.51 29.14 -11.49
C VAL A 332 14.01 29.07 -11.21
N GLY A 333 13.60 28.00 -10.53
CA GLY A 333 12.24 27.84 -10.03
C GLY A 333 12.20 26.81 -8.89
N ASN A 334 11.01 26.29 -8.64
CA ASN A 334 10.72 25.31 -7.60
C ASN A 334 10.13 24.08 -8.28
N TRP A 335 10.49 22.87 -7.85
CA TRP A 335 9.81 21.67 -8.31
C TRP A 335 8.47 21.51 -7.58
N PRO A 336 7.31 21.58 -8.28
CA PRO A 336 6.02 21.64 -7.61
C PRO A 336 5.56 20.28 -7.08
N GLY A 337 4.74 20.31 -6.03
CA GLY A 337 4.00 19.14 -5.55
C GLY A 337 4.85 18.09 -4.82
N HIS A 338 6.11 18.38 -4.49
CA HIS A 338 6.93 17.52 -3.64
C HIS A 338 7.04 18.10 -2.24
N VAL A 339 6.58 17.31 -1.28
CA VAL A 339 6.74 17.51 0.17
C VAL A 339 7.73 16.45 0.64
N GLU A 340 8.46 16.68 1.73
CA GLU A 340 9.19 15.57 2.36
C GLU A 340 8.19 14.50 2.82
N SER A 341 8.54 13.21 2.70
CA SER A 341 7.64 12.13 3.12
C SER A 341 7.41 12.19 4.62
N ALA A 342 6.15 12.19 5.05
CA ALA A 342 5.78 12.27 6.45
C ALA A 342 6.14 10.96 7.18
N GLY A 343 7.27 10.94 7.88
CA GLY A 343 7.79 9.75 8.57
C GLY A 343 8.92 10.08 9.54
N SER A 344 9.21 9.16 10.47
CA SER A 344 10.37 9.29 11.34
C SER A 344 11.64 8.98 10.55
N ARG A 345 12.50 9.98 10.37
CA ARG A 345 13.74 9.86 9.58
C ARG A 345 14.90 9.44 10.47
N ASN A 346 15.48 8.28 10.19
CA ASN A 346 16.76 7.86 10.76
C ASN A 346 17.86 8.10 9.70
N GLY A 347 18.96 8.75 10.08
CA GLY A 347 20.01 9.09 9.11
C GLY A 347 19.54 9.96 7.92
N THR A 348 20.11 9.74 6.74
CA THR A 348 19.87 10.61 5.56
C THR A 348 18.72 10.17 4.68
N CYS A 349 18.39 8.87 4.60
CA CYS A 349 17.42 8.34 3.64
C CYS A 349 16.70 7.07 4.13
N ASP A 350 16.61 6.88 5.45
CA ASP A 350 15.91 5.76 6.06
C ASP A 350 14.68 6.27 6.81
N TRP A 351 13.49 5.86 6.36
CA TRP A 351 12.21 6.25 6.93
C TRP A 351 11.59 5.07 7.69
N VAL A 352 11.04 5.37 8.86
CA VAL A 352 10.26 4.43 9.66
C VAL A 352 8.86 4.97 9.86
N PHE A 353 7.87 4.16 9.51
CA PHE A 353 6.44 4.44 9.62
C PHE A 353 5.79 3.45 10.61
N SER A 354 5.00 3.95 11.56
CA SER A 354 4.26 3.13 12.53
C SER A 354 2.75 3.27 12.37
N SER A 355 2.01 2.23 12.74
CA SER A 355 0.55 2.30 12.93
C SER A 355 0.16 3.43 13.89
N ASP A 356 0.89 3.57 15.01
CA ASP A 356 0.63 4.61 16.03
C ASP A 356 0.76 6.05 15.49
N THR A 357 1.64 6.27 14.49
CA THR A 357 1.81 7.59 13.87
C THR A 357 0.66 7.92 12.91
N VAL A 358 0.07 6.92 12.25
CA VAL A 358 -1.08 7.12 11.36
C VAL A 358 -2.35 7.40 12.18
N GLU A 359 -2.56 6.71 13.30
CA GLU A 359 -3.67 7.01 14.24
C GLU A 359 -3.64 8.45 14.78
N GLN A 360 -2.45 9.05 14.88
CA GLN A 360 -2.26 10.46 15.29
C GLN A 360 -2.55 11.47 14.17
N GLY A 361 -3.02 11.02 13.00
CA GLY A 361 -3.41 11.88 11.87
C GLY A 361 -2.28 12.22 10.90
N GLN A 362 -1.16 11.49 10.94
CA GLN A 362 -0.08 11.62 9.96
C GLN A 362 -0.50 11.04 8.59
N GLU A 363 -0.13 11.70 7.50
CA GLU A 363 -0.42 11.20 6.15
C GLU A 363 0.28 9.85 5.89
N SER A 364 -0.47 8.83 5.45
CA SER A 364 0.05 7.49 5.22
C SER A 364 0.65 7.31 3.82
N ILE A 365 1.44 8.30 3.38
CA ILE A 365 2.07 8.35 2.05
C ILE A 365 3.59 8.53 2.12
N PHE A 366 4.30 7.97 1.14
CA PHE A 366 5.70 8.29 0.89
C PHE A 366 5.99 8.44 -0.61
N LEU A 367 7.05 9.20 -0.90
CA LEU A 367 7.38 9.71 -2.24
C LEU A 367 8.75 9.20 -2.70
N SER A 368 8.89 9.05 -4.02
CA SER A 368 10.18 8.84 -4.68
C SER A 368 11.12 10.04 -4.52
N LEU A 369 12.42 9.81 -4.64
CA LEU A 369 13.47 10.84 -4.56
C LEU A 369 13.36 11.83 -5.72
N ALA A 370 12.96 13.07 -5.45
CA ALA A 370 12.78 14.11 -6.48
C ALA A 370 13.88 15.19 -6.51
N HIS A 371 14.95 15.02 -5.74
CA HIS A 371 16.16 15.82 -5.80
C HIS A 371 17.33 15.01 -6.35
N TRP A 372 18.42 15.67 -6.69
CA TRP A 372 19.67 15.00 -7.08
C TRP A 372 20.22 14.10 -5.97
N TYR A 373 20.97 13.07 -6.33
CA TYR A 373 21.72 12.26 -5.39
C TYR A 373 22.87 11.52 -6.09
N LYS A 374 23.93 11.25 -5.33
CA LYS A 374 25.15 10.59 -5.83
C LYS A 374 24.90 9.14 -6.29
N ALA A 375 25.77 8.65 -7.16
CA ALA A 375 25.86 7.23 -7.50
C ALA A 375 26.12 6.35 -6.26
N GLY A 376 25.47 5.19 -6.18
CA GLY A 376 25.54 4.29 -5.01
C GLY A 376 24.68 4.75 -3.83
N THR A 377 23.58 5.48 -4.08
CA THR A 377 22.63 5.87 -3.03
C THR A 377 21.60 4.76 -2.84
N SER A 378 21.53 4.24 -1.62
CA SER A 378 20.49 3.32 -1.16
C SER A 378 19.66 4.02 -0.10
N CYS A 379 18.34 3.87 -0.18
CA CYS A 379 17.36 4.42 0.75
C CYS A 379 16.41 3.33 1.21
N SER A 380 15.93 3.40 2.45
CA SER A 380 15.05 2.39 3.03
C SER A 380 13.77 2.98 3.63
N TYR A 381 12.69 2.22 3.51
CA TYR A 381 11.36 2.58 4.00
C TYR A 381 10.82 1.36 4.77
N LEU A 382 10.83 1.43 6.09
CA LEU A 382 10.31 0.38 6.98
C LEU A 382 8.91 0.77 7.45
N ILE A 383 7.90 -0.01 7.06
CA ILE A 383 6.52 0.14 7.49
C ILE A 383 6.26 -0.94 8.55
N ARG A 384 5.92 -0.56 9.78
CA ARG A 384 5.75 -1.48 10.92
C ARG A 384 4.39 -1.26 11.60
N GLY A 385 3.57 -2.31 11.58
CA GLY A 385 2.32 -2.38 12.33
C GLY A 385 2.52 -2.96 13.73
N ARG A 386 1.45 -2.97 14.51
CA ARG A 386 1.38 -3.65 15.82
C ARG A 386 1.34 -5.17 15.63
N PRO A 387 1.65 -5.98 16.67
CA PRO A 387 1.51 -7.42 16.61
C PRO A 387 0.07 -7.83 16.26
N GLY A 388 -0.08 -8.64 15.20
CA GLY A 388 -1.39 -9.05 14.68
C GLY A 388 -1.94 -8.16 13.56
N GLU A 389 -1.35 -6.99 13.29
CA GLU A 389 -1.66 -6.21 12.09
C GLU A 389 -0.91 -6.75 10.87
N ILE A 390 -1.43 -6.46 9.68
CA ILE A 390 -0.75 -6.59 8.38
C ILE A 390 -0.69 -5.23 7.69
N VAL A 391 0.29 -5.07 6.80
CA VAL A 391 0.53 -3.86 6.02
C VAL A 391 0.02 -4.07 4.61
N ARG A 392 -0.82 -3.15 4.13
CA ARG A 392 -1.12 -3.01 2.70
C ARG A 392 -0.42 -1.77 2.16
N MET A 393 0.24 -1.90 1.02
CA MET A 393 0.82 -0.79 0.28
C MET A 393 0.39 -0.86 -1.18
N TYR A 394 0.11 0.30 -1.79
CA TYR A 394 -0.20 0.37 -3.22
C TYR A 394 0.32 1.68 -3.82
N PHE A 395 0.57 1.68 -5.13
CA PHE A 395 0.96 2.89 -5.87
C PHE A 395 -0.25 3.46 -6.61
N PRO A 396 -0.78 4.64 -6.24
CA PRO A 396 -1.87 5.26 -6.98
C PRO A 396 -1.38 5.91 -8.29
N SER A 397 -0.09 6.27 -8.39
CA SER A 397 0.59 6.48 -9.67
C SER A 397 2.07 6.07 -9.59
N PHE A 398 2.52 5.36 -10.62
CA PHE A 398 3.89 4.88 -10.77
C PHE A 398 4.32 5.07 -12.23
N ARG A 399 5.43 5.79 -12.44
CA ARG A 399 5.94 6.14 -13.77
C ARG A 399 7.43 5.83 -13.84
N VAL A 400 7.82 5.22 -14.94
CA VAL A 400 9.22 4.94 -15.25
C VAL A 400 9.66 5.90 -16.35
N ARG A 401 10.73 6.67 -16.11
CA ARG A 401 11.39 7.52 -17.09
C ARG A 401 12.88 7.17 -17.10
N PRO A 402 13.46 6.67 -18.20
CA PRO A 402 14.88 6.39 -18.28
C PRO A 402 15.73 7.61 -17.93
N ILE A 403 16.88 7.40 -17.29
CA ILE A 403 17.80 8.48 -16.95
C ILE A 403 18.49 8.97 -18.22
N GLU A 404 18.13 10.15 -18.72
CA GLU A 404 18.69 10.70 -19.96
C GLU A 404 20.19 11.03 -19.85
N ALA A 405 20.68 11.32 -18.63
CA ALA A 405 22.09 11.61 -18.37
C ALA A 405 22.48 11.27 -16.90
N PRO A 406 22.91 10.03 -16.61
CA PRO A 406 23.30 9.61 -15.26
C PRO A 406 24.61 10.26 -14.79
N ILE A 407 24.78 10.46 -13.48
CA ILE A 407 26.03 11.00 -12.90
C ILE A 407 27.21 10.08 -13.21
N ARG A 408 26.99 8.77 -13.09
CA ARG A 408 27.94 7.72 -13.48
C ARG A 408 27.27 6.78 -14.47
N PRO A 409 27.83 6.55 -15.68
CA PRO A 409 27.30 5.55 -16.60
C PRO A 409 27.43 4.15 -15.97
N TYR A 410 26.40 3.33 -16.20
CA TYR A 410 26.32 1.95 -15.74
C TYR A 410 25.88 1.07 -16.91
N ASP A 411 26.58 -0.04 -17.11
CA ASP A 411 26.46 -0.92 -18.28
C ASP A 411 25.75 -2.25 -17.94
N GLY A 412 25.00 -2.26 -16.83
CA GLY A 412 24.21 -3.42 -16.38
C GLY A 412 22.72 -3.18 -16.54
N ASP A 413 21.94 -4.26 -16.40
CA ASP A 413 20.52 -4.32 -16.78
C ASP A 413 19.60 -3.28 -16.11
N CYS A 414 19.91 -2.84 -14.89
CA CYS A 414 19.14 -1.86 -14.12
C CYS A 414 20.08 -0.82 -13.50
N GLY A 415 19.91 0.46 -13.83
CA GLY A 415 20.62 1.57 -13.19
C GLY A 415 20.02 1.92 -11.84
N GLU A 416 18.70 1.79 -11.73
CA GLU A 416 17.90 2.07 -10.53
C GLU A 416 16.90 0.94 -10.26
N THR A 417 16.77 0.57 -8.99
CA THR A 417 15.88 -0.49 -8.55
C THR A 417 15.05 -0.08 -7.33
N LEU A 418 13.82 -0.57 -7.27
CA LEU A 418 12.94 -0.48 -6.11
C LEU A 418 12.45 -1.90 -5.77
N ILE A 419 12.73 -2.38 -4.56
CA ILE A 419 12.43 -3.74 -4.15
C ILE A 419 11.52 -3.69 -2.91
N ILE A 420 10.42 -4.43 -2.96
CA ILE A 420 9.44 -4.60 -1.87
C ILE A 420 9.65 -5.99 -1.27
N TYR A 421 9.84 -6.04 0.05
CA TYR A 421 10.08 -7.24 0.83
C TYR A 421 8.97 -7.45 1.87
N ASP A 422 8.51 -8.69 2.00
CA ASP A 422 7.54 -9.15 2.99
C ASP A 422 8.22 -9.55 4.32
N SER A 423 8.98 -8.60 4.87
CA SER A 423 9.67 -8.72 6.17
C SER A 423 10.08 -7.34 6.70
N ASP A 424 10.72 -7.30 7.87
CA ASP A 424 11.17 -6.08 8.54
C ASP A 424 12.55 -5.58 8.06
N ARG A 425 13.15 -6.26 7.08
CA ARG A 425 14.53 -6.06 6.61
C ARG A 425 14.67 -6.47 5.13
N PRO A 426 15.77 -6.17 4.43
CA PRO A 426 15.99 -6.70 3.08
C PRO A 426 16.37 -8.18 3.18
N ASP A 427 15.40 -9.07 2.92
CA ASP A 427 15.56 -10.53 2.89
C ASP A 427 15.17 -11.04 1.50
N ASP A 428 16.18 -11.43 0.70
CA ASP A 428 16.00 -11.85 -0.70
C ASP A 428 15.09 -13.09 -0.86
N SER A 429 14.84 -13.86 0.21
CA SER A 429 13.90 -14.98 0.19
C SER A 429 12.42 -14.54 0.24
N ARG A 430 12.15 -13.28 0.60
CA ARG A 430 10.81 -12.70 0.82
C ARG A 430 10.55 -11.48 -0.08
N ILE A 431 11.09 -11.46 -1.29
CA ILE A 431 10.82 -10.41 -2.27
C ILE A 431 9.38 -10.56 -2.81
N MET A 432 8.55 -9.54 -2.61
CA MET A 432 7.22 -9.44 -3.22
C MET A 432 7.33 -8.98 -4.67
N LYS A 433 8.12 -7.93 -4.92
CA LYS A 433 8.31 -7.35 -6.24
C LYS A 433 9.60 -6.55 -6.34
N MET A 434 10.26 -6.65 -7.49
CA MET A 434 11.33 -5.76 -7.92
C MET A 434 10.84 -4.93 -9.12
N PHE A 435 11.15 -3.64 -9.09
CA PHE A 435 11.05 -2.70 -10.19
C PHE A 435 12.45 -2.21 -10.57
N CYS A 436 12.59 -1.82 -11.83
CA CYS A 436 13.83 -1.52 -12.52
C CYS A 436 13.55 -0.53 -13.66
N ASP A 437 14.43 0.45 -13.83
CA ASP A 437 14.29 1.62 -14.71
C ASP A 437 14.21 1.31 -16.21
N THR A 438 14.78 0.20 -16.66
CA THR A 438 14.86 -0.20 -18.08
C THR A 438 13.67 -1.05 -18.55
N PHE A 439 13.25 -2.03 -17.74
CA PHE A 439 12.28 -3.07 -18.15
C PHE A 439 10.91 -2.99 -17.47
N SER A 440 10.76 -2.23 -16.39
CA SER A 440 9.50 -2.23 -15.64
C SER A 440 8.41 -1.42 -16.33
N ARG A 441 7.23 -2.02 -16.45
CA ARG A 441 6.03 -1.32 -16.89
C ARG A 441 5.51 -0.44 -15.73
N PRO A 442 4.92 0.73 -16.02
CA PRO A 442 4.20 1.50 -15.01
C PRO A 442 3.08 0.63 -14.40
N LEU A 443 3.01 0.61 -13.07
CA LEU A 443 2.07 -0.22 -12.31
C LEU A 443 1.24 0.67 -11.37
N GLU A 444 -0.02 0.89 -11.72
CA GLU A 444 -0.95 1.67 -10.91
C GLU A 444 -2.01 0.76 -10.29
N LYS A 445 -2.41 1.05 -9.05
CA LYS A 445 -3.54 0.41 -8.33
C LYS A 445 -3.40 -1.09 -8.03
N HIS A 446 -2.19 -1.63 -8.04
CA HIS A 446 -1.92 -2.97 -7.53
C HIS A 446 -1.61 -2.92 -6.03
N ASP A 447 -2.26 -3.80 -5.26
CA ASP A 447 -2.13 -3.90 -3.81
C ASP A 447 -1.08 -4.96 -3.42
N PHE A 448 -0.05 -4.53 -2.70
CA PHE A 448 0.90 -5.40 -2.01
C PHE A 448 0.43 -5.57 -0.56
N ILE A 449 0.22 -6.81 -0.11
CA ILE A 449 -0.22 -7.12 1.26
C ILE A 449 0.84 -8.02 1.91
N SER A 450 1.34 -7.64 3.09
CA SER A 450 2.34 -8.42 3.82
C SER A 450 1.74 -9.63 4.54
N SER A 451 2.52 -10.70 4.73
CA SER A 451 2.15 -11.87 5.53
C SER A 451 2.25 -11.62 7.04
N GLY A 452 2.89 -10.53 7.45
CA GLY A 452 3.11 -10.17 8.86
C GLY A 452 3.02 -8.67 9.11
N SER A 453 3.34 -8.23 10.33
CA SER A 453 3.20 -6.85 10.79
C SER A 453 4.29 -5.88 10.30
N SER A 454 4.98 -6.20 9.21
CA SER A 454 6.06 -5.37 8.69
C SER A 454 6.27 -5.58 7.19
N MET A 455 6.51 -4.48 6.49
CA MET A 455 6.93 -4.46 5.08
C MET A 455 8.16 -3.55 4.96
N PHE A 456 9.16 -3.98 4.20
CA PHE A 456 10.38 -3.22 3.97
C PHE A 456 10.50 -2.91 2.48
N VAL A 457 10.75 -1.64 2.13
CA VAL A 457 10.97 -1.21 0.75
C VAL A 457 12.34 -0.58 0.64
N LYS A 458 13.11 -0.98 -0.37
CA LYS A 458 14.47 -0.50 -0.62
C LYS A 458 14.57 0.10 -2.01
N PHE A 459 15.07 1.34 -2.09
CA PHE A 459 15.52 1.95 -3.33
C PHE A 459 17.05 1.88 -3.40
N ASP A 460 17.62 1.50 -4.54
CA ASP A 460 19.08 1.47 -4.80
C ASP A 460 19.38 2.02 -6.19
N SER A 461 20.23 3.04 -6.27
CA SER A 461 20.68 3.68 -7.52
C SER A 461 22.19 3.53 -7.70
N ARG A 462 22.61 2.88 -8.80
CA ARG A 462 24.02 2.68 -9.17
C ARG A 462 24.57 3.83 -10.01
N THR A 463 23.70 4.54 -10.70
CA THR A 463 23.99 5.65 -11.63
C THR A 463 24.04 7.01 -10.94
N GLY A 464 23.12 7.27 -10.01
CA GLY A 464 22.87 8.62 -9.48
C GLY A 464 22.19 9.54 -10.50
N SER A 465 21.49 10.57 -10.02
CA SER A 465 20.68 11.46 -10.86
C SER A 465 20.79 12.94 -10.44
N TYR A 466 20.51 13.84 -11.39
CA TYR A 466 20.48 15.30 -11.20
C TYR A 466 19.05 15.86 -10.99
N ASP A 467 18.00 15.20 -11.51
CA ASP A 467 16.60 15.67 -11.46
C ASP A 467 15.62 14.70 -10.75
N GLY A 468 16.14 13.80 -9.93
CA GLY A 468 15.37 12.80 -9.18
C GLY A 468 15.40 11.40 -9.83
N SER A 469 14.72 10.43 -9.22
CA SER A 469 14.70 9.04 -9.67
C SER A 469 13.95 8.83 -10.98
N SER A 470 14.48 7.89 -11.75
CA SER A 470 13.83 7.31 -12.94
C SER A 470 12.49 6.67 -12.59
N LEU A 471 12.43 6.01 -11.43
CA LEU A 471 11.25 5.47 -10.79
C LEU A 471 10.55 6.60 -10.03
N TYR A 472 9.59 7.24 -10.70
CA TYR A 472 8.77 8.30 -10.11
C TYR A 472 7.47 7.69 -9.58
N TYR A 473 7.28 7.71 -8.27
CA TYR A 473 6.12 7.09 -7.62
C TYR A 473 5.70 7.84 -6.37
N TRP A 474 4.42 7.69 -6.04
CA TRP A 474 3.94 7.92 -4.69
C TRP A 474 3.21 6.66 -4.24
N ALA A 475 3.48 6.24 -3.01
CA ALA A 475 2.91 5.05 -2.41
C ALA A 475 2.02 5.47 -1.24
N GLN A 476 0.87 4.81 -1.11
CA GLN A 476 0.05 4.86 0.10
C GLN A 476 0.15 3.52 0.83
N TYR A 477 0.28 3.57 2.14
CA TYR A 477 0.23 2.41 3.02
C TYR A 477 -0.91 2.53 4.03
N ASP A 478 -1.47 1.38 4.42
CA ASP A 478 -2.58 1.27 5.35
C ASP A 478 -2.33 0.03 6.26
N PHE A 479 -2.78 0.07 7.52
CA PHE A 479 -2.68 -1.06 8.46
C PHE A 479 -4.04 -1.70 8.69
N PHE A 480 -4.09 -3.03 8.74
CA PHE A 480 -5.32 -3.80 8.98
C PHE A 480 -5.08 -4.85 10.07
N ASN A 481 -6.04 -5.00 10.99
CA ASN A 481 -5.95 -6.02 12.02
C ASN A 481 -6.27 -7.41 11.43
N ASN A 482 -5.32 -8.34 11.47
CA ASN A 482 -5.45 -9.72 10.99
C ASN A 482 -5.32 -10.74 12.14
N THR A 483 -5.74 -10.40 13.36
CA THR A 483 -5.87 -11.38 14.46
C THR A 483 -7.03 -12.33 14.20
N HIS A 484 -6.72 -13.61 14.05
CA HIS A 484 -7.68 -14.71 13.94
C HIS A 484 -8.08 -15.25 15.32
N TYR A 485 -9.30 -15.79 15.44
CA TYR A 485 -9.77 -16.43 16.67
C TYR A 485 -9.42 -17.92 16.70
N GLY A 486 -9.69 -18.61 15.59
CA GLY A 486 -9.35 -20.01 15.33
C GLY A 486 -8.02 -20.18 14.60
N ARG A 487 -7.78 -21.39 14.11
CA ARG A 487 -6.68 -21.69 13.19
C ARG A 487 -7.13 -21.37 11.76
N PRO A 488 -6.44 -20.49 11.00
CA PRO A 488 -6.79 -20.23 9.60
C PRO A 488 -6.60 -21.50 8.76
N VAL A 489 -7.48 -21.70 7.77
CA VAL A 489 -7.40 -22.83 6.84
C VAL A 489 -6.58 -22.43 5.61
N GLU A 490 -5.61 -23.27 5.23
CA GLU A 490 -4.79 -23.09 4.03
C GLU A 490 -5.66 -23.01 2.76
N ASP A 491 -5.21 -22.22 1.78
CA ASP A 491 -5.93 -21.89 0.52
C ASP A 491 -7.32 -21.24 0.68
N SER A 492 -7.67 -20.78 1.89
CA SER A 492 -8.89 -19.99 2.16
C SER A 492 -8.57 -18.51 2.39
N VAL A 493 -9.53 -17.63 2.06
CA VAL A 493 -9.41 -16.18 2.33
C VAL A 493 -9.71 -15.84 3.80
N CYS A 494 -10.60 -16.61 4.43
CA CYS A 494 -11.13 -16.32 5.76
C CYS A 494 -11.79 -17.51 6.47
N ASP A 495 -11.51 -18.76 6.08
CA ASP A 495 -12.04 -19.92 6.82
C ASP A 495 -11.21 -20.15 8.10
N GLU A 496 -11.89 -20.39 9.21
CA GLU A 496 -11.26 -20.68 10.52
C GLU A 496 -11.72 -22.04 11.07
N LEU A 497 -10.79 -22.76 11.68
CA LEU A 497 -10.99 -24.06 12.31
C LEU A 497 -10.82 -23.96 13.83
N PHE A 498 -11.81 -24.49 14.55
CA PHE A 498 -11.84 -24.57 16.01
C PHE A 498 -11.92 -26.05 16.42
N GLU A 499 -10.97 -26.49 17.25
CA GLU A 499 -10.81 -27.89 17.62
C GLU A 499 -10.86 -28.07 19.14
N SER A 500 -11.64 -29.05 19.61
CA SER A 500 -11.93 -29.25 21.04
C SER A 500 -10.68 -29.46 21.91
N TYR A 501 -9.62 -30.03 21.35
CA TYR A 501 -8.36 -30.31 22.03
C TYR A 501 -7.39 -29.12 22.06
N VAL A 502 -7.64 -28.05 21.28
CA VAL A 502 -6.83 -26.82 21.27
C VAL A 502 -7.41 -25.81 22.26
N ARG A 503 -8.73 -25.55 22.16
CA ARG A 503 -9.48 -24.71 23.11
C ARG A 503 -10.91 -25.26 23.25
N PRO A 504 -11.33 -25.71 24.45
CA PRO A 504 -12.68 -26.24 24.66
C PRO A 504 -13.77 -25.15 24.69
N GLU A 505 -13.39 -23.89 24.88
CA GLU A 505 -14.28 -22.73 24.78
C GLU A 505 -13.52 -21.48 24.31
N GLY A 506 -14.25 -20.51 23.76
CA GLY A 506 -13.66 -19.26 23.30
C GLY A 506 -14.64 -18.28 22.65
N ARG A 507 -14.10 -17.16 22.19
CA ARG A 507 -14.81 -16.18 21.33
C ARG A 507 -14.47 -16.44 19.87
N PHE A 508 -15.39 -16.05 18.99
CA PHE A 508 -15.18 -15.96 17.55
C PHE A 508 -16.05 -14.82 16.97
N GLY A 509 -15.79 -14.42 15.73
CA GLY A 509 -16.55 -13.36 15.07
C GLY A 509 -16.17 -13.24 13.61
N SER A 510 -16.79 -12.29 12.91
CA SER A 510 -16.42 -11.95 11.52
C SER A 510 -14.96 -11.51 11.41
N PRO A 511 -14.30 -11.63 10.23
CA PRO A 511 -12.90 -11.28 10.10
C PRO A 511 -12.67 -9.79 10.39
N LEU A 512 -11.69 -9.50 11.26
CA LEU A 512 -11.29 -8.15 11.63
C LEU A 512 -10.49 -7.44 10.51
N ASN A 513 -9.94 -8.23 9.58
CA ASN A 513 -9.21 -7.74 8.43
C ASN A 513 -10.20 -7.29 7.34
N THR A 514 -10.49 -5.99 7.29
CA THR A 514 -11.51 -5.46 6.38
C THR A 514 -11.14 -5.58 4.90
N LEU A 515 -9.87 -5.89 4.55
CA LEU A 515 -9.43 -6.14 3.18
C LEU A 515 -10.19 -7.29 2.51
N ILE A 516 -10.63 -8.27 3.28
CA ILE A 516 -11.43 -9.40 2.80
C ILE A 516 -12.72 -8.91 2.12
N TYR A 517 -13.26 -7.76 2.53
CA TYR A 517 -14.44 -7.15 1.93
C TYR A 517 -14.16 -6.25 0.72
N LYS A 518 -12.89 -6.01 0.37
CA LYS A 518 -12.49 -5.20 -0.80
C LYS A 518 -12.39 -6.07 -2.05
N THR A 519 -13.52 -6.66 -2.45
CA THR A 519 -13.64 -7.58 -3.59
C THR A 519 -14.88 -7.25 -4.44
N ASP A 520 -14.83 -7.66 -5.71
CA ASP A 520 -15.95 -7.61 -6.67
C ASP A 520 -16.82 -8.89 -6.64
N GLU A 521 -16.43 -9.88 -5.82
CA GLU A 521 -17.10 -11.17 -5.61
C GLU A 521 -17.78 -11.26 -4.23
N ASP A 522 -18.69 -12.22 -4.05
CA ASP A 522 -19.39 -12.41 -2.77
C ASP A 522 -18.46 -13.01 -1.70
N VAL A 523 -18.41 -12.40 -0.53
CA VAL A 523 -17.55 -12.87 0.57
C VAL A 523 -18.21 -14.02 1.30
N ARG A 524 -17.52 -15.15 1.39
CA ARG A 524 -17.94 -16.33 2.15
C ARG A 524 -16.81 -16.79 3.07
N CYS A 525 -17.07 -16.77 4.38
CA CYS A 525 -16.12 -17.20 5.41
C CYS A 525 -16.76 -18.30 6.24
N ARG A 526 -16.10 -19.46 6.36
CA ARG A 526 -16.61 -20.62 7.09
C ARG A 526 -15.82 -20.90 8.36
N TYR A 527 -16.55 -21.02 9.46
CA TYR A 527 -16.07 -21.33 10.80
C TYR A 527 -16.46 -22.78 11.09
N SER A 528 -15.45 -23.66 11.13
CA SER A 528 -15.63 -25.09 11.38
C SER A 528 -15.34 -25.41 12.83
N PHE A 529 -16.32 -25.87 13.58
CA PHE A 529 -16.14 -26.40 14.93
C PHE A 529 -16.10 -27.92 14.86
N LYS A 530 -15.00 -28.54 15.28
CA LYS A 530 -14.79 -30.00 15.17
C LYS A 530 -14.26 -30.61 16.47
N ALA A 531 -14.89 -31.69 16.91
CA ALA A 531 -14.42 -32.57 17.96
C ALA A 531 -14.18 -33.99 17.41
N PRO A 532 -13.24 -34.76 17.95
CA PRO A 532 -13.08 -36.17 17.62
C PRO A 532 -14.32 -36.98 18.00
N ARG A 533 -14.80 -37.85 17.10
CA ARG A 533 -16.07 -38.61 17.29
C ARG A 533 -16.13 -39.43 18.57
N TYR A 534 -15.01 -39.99 19.02
CA TYR A 534 -14.91 -40.79 20.24
C TYR A 534 -15.09 -39.99 21.54
N GLN A 535 -15.07 -38.65 21.48
CA GLN A 535 -15.27 -37.80 22.66
C GLN A 535 -16.75 -37.53 22.96
N TYR A 536 -17.66 -37.84 22.03
CA TYR A 536 -19.10 -37.51 22.11
C TYR A 536 -19.43 -36.02 22.41
N ARG A 537 -18.45 -35.12 22.26
CA ARG A 537 -18.63 -33.67 22.48
C ARG A 537 -19.71 -33.11 21.55
N ARG A 538 -20.58 -32.28 22.11
CA ARG A 538 -21.52 -31.41 21.38
C ARG A 538 -20.97 -30.00 21.36
N ILE A 539 -21.45 -29.18 20.44
CA ILE A 539 -20.95 -27.82 20.22
C ILE A 539 -22.10 -26.87 20.53
N LEU A 540 -21.91 -26.06 21.56
CA LEU A 540 -22.75 -24.92 21.90
C LEU A 540 -22.15 -23.68 21.22
N VAL A 541 -22.91 -23.00 20.36
CA VAL A 541 -22.57 -21.71 19.78
C VAL A 541 -23.61 -20.68 20.21
N THR A 542 -23.15 -19.55 20.72
CA THR A 542 -23.97 -18.40 21.07
C THR A 542 -23.56 -17.22 20.23
N ILE A 543 -24.48 -16.67 19.43
CA ILE A 543 -24.29 -15.40 18.72
C ILE A 543 -24.78 -14.29 19.63
N ASN A 544 -23.89 -13.38 20.01
CA ASN A 544 -24.18 -12.32 20.98
C ASN A 544 -24.81 -11.11 20.31
N ASP A 545 -24.21 -10.65 19.21
CA ASP A 545 -24.61 -9.43 18.50
C ASP A 545 -24.35 -9.57 16.99
N THR A 546 -25.14 -8.86 16.17
CA THR A 546 -25.02 -8.80 14.71
C THR A 546 -25.24 -7.36 14.23
N HIS A 547 -24.31 -6.87 13.42
CA HIS A 547 -24.28 -5.51 12.88
C HIS A 547 -24.37 -5.50 11.35
N PHE A 548 -25.40 -6.16 10.82
CA PHE A 548 -25.71 -6.10 9.39
C PHE A 548 -26.17 -4.67 9.03
N LYS A 549 -25.44 -4.00 8.13
CA LYS A 549 -25.65 -2.58 7.82
C LYS A 549 -26.75 -2.31 6.79
N HIS A 550 -27.36 -3.35 6.22
CA HIS A 550 -28.43 -3.20 5.24
C HIS A 550 -29.44 -4.35 5.34
N ASN A 551 -30.44 -4.18 6.21
CA ASN A 551 -31.67 -4.95 6.25
C ASN A 551 -32.76 -4.15 6.99
N GLU A 552 -33.22 -3.03 6.41
CA GLU A 552 -34.32 -2.26 7.04
C GLU A 552 -35.72 -2.85 6.75
N ASP A 553 -35.91 -3.65 5.70
CA ASP A 553 -37.24 -4.21 5.32
C ASP A 553 -37.25 -5.61 4.65
N ALA A 554 -36.10 -6.25 4.37
CA ALA A 554 -35.99 -7.20 3.24
C ALA A 554 -35.63 -8.68 3.52
N CYS A 555 -35.68 -9.17 4.77
CA CYS A 555 -35.43 -10.60 5.05
C CYS A 555 -36.72 -11.37 5.34
N LEU A 556 -37.30 -12.00 4.31
CA LEU A 556 -38.51 -12.84 4.41
C LEU A 556 -38.16 -14.33 4.35
N ASP A 557 -37.24 -14.71 3.47
CA ASP A 557 -36.70 -16.07 3.34
C ASP A 557 -35.16 -16.01 3.42
N CYS A 558 -34.66 -15.96 4.66
CA CYS A 558 -33.24 -15.83 4.97
C CYS A 558 -32.36 -16.82 4.19
N LEU A 559 -32.81 -18.05 3.91
CA LEU A 559 -31.98 -19.05 3.22
C LEU A 559 -31.78 -18.71 1.74
N ASN A 560 -32.82 -18.24 1.06
CA ASN A 560 -32.79 -17.95 -0.38
C ASN A 560 -32.49 -16.48 -0.73
N ASP A 561 -32.86 -15.53 0.13
CA ASP A 561 -32.70 -14.10 -0.12
C ASP A 561 -31.22 -13.70 -0.25
N ALA A 562 -30.91 -12.80 -1.18
CA ALA A 562 -29.58 -12.24 -1.41
C ALA A 562 -29.26 -11.11 -0.41
N VAL A 563 -29.30 -11.44 0.88
CA VAL A 563 -29.01 -10.54 2.01
C VAL A 563 -27.75 -10.98 2.74
N ASP A 564 -27.14 -10.05 3.48
CA ASP A 564 -26.03 -10.38 4.39
C ASP A 564 -26.58 -11.27 5.52
N LYS A 565 -25.93 -12.42 5.74
CA LYS A 565 -26.46 -13.45 6.63
C LYS A 565 -25.41 -14.41 7.17
N ILE A 566 -25.75 -15.05 8.29
CA ILE A 566 -25.03 -16.18 8.86
C ILE A 566 -25.93 -17.42 8.72
N ILE A 567 -25.36 -18.52 8.24
CA ILE A 567 -26.02 -19.83 8.17
C ILE A 567 -25.26 -20.79 9.09
N ILE A 568 -25.96 -21.49 9.96
CA ILE A 568 -25.41 -22.51 10.86
C ILE A 568 -25.99 -23.86 10.42
N ARG A 569 -25.11 -24.79 10.05
CA ARG A 569 -25.41 -26.13 9.57
C ARG A 569 -24.90 -27.18 10.55
N ASP A 570 -25.81 -28.01 11.02
CA ASP A 570 -25.48 -29.23 11.74
C ASP A 570 -25.57 -30.43 10.79
N PRO A 571 -24.44 -31.04 10.36
CA PRO A 571 -24.43 -32.18 9.45
C PRO A 571 -25.07 -33.45 10.04
N PHE A 572 -25.40 -33.47 11.33
CA PHE A 572 -26.12 -34.56 12.00
C PHE A 572 -27.64 -34.29 12.14
N ARG A 573 -28.14 -33.14 11.67
CA ARG A 573 -29.55 -32.76 11.74
C ARG A 573 -30.12 -32.45 10.35
N ASN A 574 -30.82 -33.42 9.77
CA ASN A 574 -31.42 -33.27 8.44
C ASN A 574 -32.49 -32.17 8.41
N GLY A 575 -32.29 -31.14 7.57
CA GLY A 575 -33.34 -30.23 7.13
C GLY A 575 -33.62 -29.01 8.03
N THR A 576 -32.70 -28.60 8.89
CA THR A 576 -32.86 -27.41 9.77
C THR A 576 -31.59 -26.54 9.82
N ASP A 577 -31.23 -25.95 8.69
CA ASP A 577 -30.22 -24.88 8.64
C ASP A 577 -30.76 -23.65 9.40
N VAL A 578 -30.04 -23.18 10.42
CA VAL A 578 -30.41 -21.96 11.15
C VAL A 578 -29.83 -20.76 10.41
N CYS A 579 -30.67 -19.80 10.02
CA CYS A 579 -30.26 -18.62 9.26
C CYS A 579 -30.57 -17.33 10.03
N ILE A 580 -29.60 -16.42 10.09
CA ILE A 580 -29.68 -15.14 10.80
C ILE A 580 -29.30 -14.01 9.84
N CYS A 581 -30.24 -13.11 9.57
CA CYS A 581 -30.11 -11.94 8.68
C CYS A 581 -30.51 -10.61 9.37
N ASP A 582 -31.22 -10.70 10.49
CA ASP A 582 -31.71 -9.57 11.30
C ASP A 582 -31.78 -10.03 12.78
N SER A 583 -31.85 -9.05 13.68
CA SER A 583 -32.07 -9.15 15.13
C SER A 583 -33.32 -9.94 15.55
N ILE A 584 -34.30 -10.10 14.64
CA ILE A 584 -35.52 -10.88 14.84
C ILE A 584 -35.41 -12.22 14.10
N VAL A 585 -34.83 -13.21 14.77
CA VAL A 585 -34.96 -14.61 14.33
C VAL A 585 -36.40 -15.05 14.56
N HIS A 586 -36.92 -15.96 13.73
CA HIS A 586 -38.22 -16.62 13.90
C HIS A 586 -38.47 -17.01 15.38
N SER A 587 -39.24 -16.18 16.10
CA SER A 587 -39.57 -16.29 17.53
C SER A 587 -38.44 -16.24 18.59
N GLN A 588 -37.19 -15.89 18.23
CA GLN A 588 -36.09 -15.72 19.19
C GLN A 588 -35.35 -14.37 19.00
N ARG A 589 -35.10 -13.67 20.11
CA ARG A 589 -34.21 -12.49 20.14
C ARG A 589 -32.77 -12.93 20.38
N LEU A 590 -31.81 -12.15 19.88
CA LEU A 590 -30.41 -12.26 20.30
C LEU A 590 -30.29 -12.14 21.84
N PRO A 591 -29.39 -12.90 22.49
CA PRO A 591 -28.40 -13.81 21.89
C PRO A 591 -29.02 -15.13 21.38
N ALA A 592 -28.65 -15.54 20.16
CA ALA A 592 -29.14 -16.77 19.55
C ALA A 592 -28.24 -17.96 19.96
N ILE A 593 -28.83 -19.00 20.55
CA ILE A 593 -28.13 -20.17 21.07
C ILE A 593 -28.43 -21.39 20.20
N VAL A 594 -27.40 -22.02 19.64
CA VAL A 594 -27.50 -23.23 18.83
C VAL A 594 -26.65 -24.35 19.44
N VAL A 595 -27.23 -25.55 19.55
CA VAL A 595 -26.55 -26.75 20.05
C VAL A 595 -26.53 -27.81 18.96
N SER A 596 -25.35 -28.33 18.64
CA SER A 596 -25.21 -29.42 17.66
C SER A 596 -25.67 -30.77 18.24
N ASN A 597 -26.23 -31.61 17.38
CA ASN A 597 -26.60 -32.98 17.71
C ASN A 597 -25.38 -33.90 17.80
N GLY A 598 -24.32 -33.61 17.02
CA GLY A 598 -23.08 -34.38 16.96
C GLY A 598 -21.78 -33.54 17.04
N PRO A 599 -20.62 -34.17 16.82
CA PRO A 599 -19.29 -33.60 17.12
C PRO A 599 -18.71 -32.64 16.07
N SER A 600 -19.52 -32.15 15.13
CA SER A 600 -19.11 -31.08 14.22
C SER A 600 -20.26 -30.14 13.90
N LEU A 601 -19.97 -28.85 13.81
CA LEU A 601 -20.90 -27.78 13.47
C LEU A 601 -20.20 -26.83 12.49
N GLU A 602 -20.91 -26.39 11.46
CA GLU A 602 -20.38 -25.48 10.45
C GLU A 602 -21.19 -24.18 10.46
N LEU A 603 -20.51 -23.04 10.54
CA LEU A 603 -21.12 -21.72 10.44
C LEU A 603 -20.51 -20.99 9.24
N SER A 604 -21.33 -20.43 8.36
CA SER A 604 -20.88 -19.67 7.19
C SER A 604 -21.46 -18.26 7.19
N LEU A 605 -20.58 -17.27 7.20
CA LEU A 605 -20.91 -15.87 6.91
C LEU A 605 -21.03 -15.70 5.39
N HIS A 606 -22.08 -15.00 4.93
CA HIS A 606 -22.28 -14.58 3.55
C HIS A 606 -22.56 -13.08 3.51
N VAL A 607 -21.82 -12.36 2.67
CA VAL A 607 -21.97 -10.91 2.45
C VAL A 607 -22.00 -10.64 0.95
N ASP A 608 -23.00 -9.90 0.47
CA ASP A 608 -23.11 -9.51 -0.95
C ASP A 608 -21.96 -8.53 -1.29
N ARG A 609 -21.31 -8.74 -2.44
CA ARG A 609 -20.27 -7.85 -2.99
C ARG A 609 -20.62 -6.35 -2.96
N ARG A 610 -21.91 -5.99 -3.13
CA ARG A 610 -22.42 -4.61 -3.09
C ARG A 610 -22.20 -3.99 -1.72
N HIS A 611 -22.44 -4.75 -0.65
CA HIS A 611 -22.31 -4.29 0.73
C HIS A 611 -20.86 -4.42 1.22
N ALA A 612 -20.13 -5.46 0.80
CA ALA A 612 -18.74 -5.73 1.17
C ALA A 612 -17.85 -4.46 1.04
N THR A 613 -17.71 -3.93 -0.18
CA THR A 613 -16.83 -2.78 -0.44
C THR A 613 -17.41 -1.45 0.05
N GLN A 614 -18.74 -1.28 0.08
CA GLN A 614 -19.38 0.00 0.45
C GLN A 614 -19.50 0.20 1.96
N ASN A 615 -19.93 -0.84 2.69
CA ASN A 615 -20.39 -0.75 4.08
C ASN A 615 -19.41 -1.36 5.10
N TYR A 616 -18.69 -2.41 4.72
CA TYR A 616 -17.84 -3.19 5.63
C TYR A 616 -16.34 -2.91 5.47
N PHE A 617 -15.82 -2.71 4.26
CA PHE A 617 -14.39 -2.37 4.03
C PHE A 617 -13.92 -1.15 4.86
N LYS A 618 -14.79 -0.14 5.03
CA LYS A 618 -14.51 1.10 5.79
C LYS A 618 -14.92 1.03 7.27
N SER A 619 -15.21 -0.16 7.79
CA SER A 619 -15.79 -0.37 9.12
C SER A 619 -14.86 -1.16 10.03
N ASN A 620 -14.38 -0.53 11.10
CA ASN A 620 -13.55 -1.23 12.10
C ASN A 620 -14.37 -2.05 13.12
N ILE A 621 -15.69 -2.09 12.96
CA ILE A 621 -16.64 -2.84 13.80
C ILE A 621 -16.91 -4.21 13.15
N PRO A 622 -16.78 -5.34 13.87
CA PRO A 622 -17.12 -6.66 13.34
C PRO A 622 -18.61 -6.77 12.96
N ILE A 623 -18.91 -7.56 11.94
CA ILE A 623 -20.28 -7.84 11.47
C ILE A 623 -21.04 -8.70 12.48
N PHE A 624 -20.37 -9.60 13.18
CA PHE A 624 -20.96 -10.35 14.28
C PHE A 624 -19.90 -10.80 15.29
N GLU A 625 -20.33 -11.03 16.52
CA GLU A 625 -19.52 -11.68 17.56
C GLU A 625 -20.31 -12.80 18.25
N GLY A 626 -19.59 -13.85 18.63
CA GLY A 626 -20.14 -14.98 19.36
C GLY A 626 -19.16 -15.68 20.27
N THR A 627 -19.66 -16.65 21.02
CA THR A 627 -18.89 -17.58 21.86
C THR A 627 -19.21 -19.01 21.48
N TYR A 628 -18.24 -19.90 21.66
CA TYR A 628 -18.42 -21.33 21.48
C TYR A 628 -17.95 -22.10 22.71
N LYS A 629 -18.57 -23.25 22.98
CA LYS A 629 -18.17 -24.19 24.03
C LYS A 629 -18.42 -25.63 23.58
N PHE A 630 -17.40 -26.47 23.68
CA PHE A 630 -17.47 -27.91 23.44
C PHE A 630 -18.03 -28.62 24.69
N ILE A 631 -19.35 -28.62 24.81
CA ILE A 631 -20.12 -29.30 25.86
C ILE A 631 -20.15 -30.83 25.66
N HIS A 632 -20.77 -31.56 26.59
CA HIS A 632 -20.89 -33.03 26.60
C HIS A 632 -19.52 -33.73 26.69
N SER A 633 -19.01 -33.91 27.92
CA SER A 633 -17.76 -34.64 28.19
C SER A 633 -17.86 -36.11 27.73
N PRO A 634 -16.75 -36.79 27.38
CA PRO A 634 -16.75 -38.25 27.12
C PRO A 634 -17.34 -39.08 28.27
N ILE A 635 -17.26 -38.54 29.50
CA ILE A 635 -17.83 -39.06 30.74
C ILE A 635 -19.36 -39.23 30.65
N CYS A 636 -20.04 -38.39 29.86
CA CYS A 636 -21.49 -38.39 29.69
C CYS A 636 -22.01 -39.55 28.80
N GLY A 637 -21.15 -40.24 28.05
CA GLY A 637 -21.57 -41.31 27.13
C GLY A 637 -22.12 -40.79 25.78
N PRO A 638 -23.06 -41.51 25.14
CA PRO A 638 -23.60 -41.12 23.84
C PRO A 638 -24.63 -39.99 23.96
N THR A 639 -24.65 -39.09 22.98
CA THR A 639 -25.43 -37.84 23.03
C THR A 639 -26.93 -37.98 22.70
N VAL A 640 -27.29 -39.00 21.94
CA VAL A 640 -28.66 -39.28 21.49
C VAL A 640 -29.04 -40.69 21.91
N MET A 641 -30.14 -40.82 22.63
CA MET A 641 -30.75 -42.10 22.96
C MET A 641 -31.88 -42.37 21.97
N ALA A 642 -31.85 -43.54 21.33
CA ALA A 642 -32.91 -43.97 20.42
C ALA A 642 -34.22 -44.21 21.18
N ALA A 643 -35.36 -44.09 20.49
CA ALA A 643 -36.65 -44.44 21.06
C ALA A 643 -36.68 -45.94 21.39
N ALA A 644 -37.04 -46.25 22.63
CA ALA A 644 -37.01 -47.59 23.20
C ALA A 644 -38.04 -47.66 24.33
N SER A 645 -38.64 -48.83 24.51
CA SER A 645 -39.66 -49.07 25.54
C SER A 645 -39.17 -48.82 26.97
N GLU A 646 -37.86 -49.00 27.18
CA GLU A 646 -37.14 -48.62 28.39
C GLU A 646 -35.75 -48.06 28.03
N GLY A 647 -35.13 -47.34 28.96
CA GLY A 647 -33.72 -47.01 28.88
C GLY A 647 -33.17 -46.37 30.15
N SER A 648 -31.85 -46.19 30.20
CA SER A 648 -31.18 -45.55 31.34
C SER A 648 -30.01 -44.66 30.93
N ILE A 649 -29.84 -43.55 31.64
CA ILE A 649 -28.63 -42.72 31.66
C ILE A 649 -27.97 -42.99 33.02
N VAL A 650 -26.79 -43.60 32.97
CA VAL A 650 -25.94 -43.82 34.15
C VAL A 650 -24.77 -42.85 34.06
N TYR A 651 -24.67 -41.96 35.06
CA TYR A 651 -23.49 -41.12 35.28
C TYR A 651 -22.73 -41.69 36.49
N PRO A 652 -21.65 -42.46 36.29
CA PRO A 652 -20.96 -43.12 37.40
C PRO A 652 -19.96 -42.19 38.08
N LYS A 653 -19.62 -42.51 39.33
CA LYS A 653 -18.58 -41.84 40.12
C LYS A 653 -17.21 -42.20 39.55
N TYR A 654 -16.37 -41.20 39.27
CA TYR A 654 -15.02 -41.40 38.71
C TYR A 654 -13.95 -40.92 39.68
N GLU A 655 -12.90 -41.72 39.85
CA GLU A 655 -11.70 -41.29 40.58
C GLU A 655 -10.86 -40.33 39.70
N PRO A 656 -10.37 -39.20 40.25
CA PRO A 656 -9.83 -38.07 39.47
C PRO A 656 -8.48 -38.33 38.76
N TYR A 657 -7.96 -39.56 38.79
CA TYR A 657 -6.66 -39.91 38.20
C TYR A 657 -6.71 -40.44 36.76
N VAL A 658 -7.89 -40.81 36.23
CA VAL A 658 -7.99 -41.52 34.93
C VAL A 658 -8.18 -40.60 33.73
N TYR A 659 -8.79 -39.42 33.92
CA TYR A 659 -8.96 -38.40 32.88
C TYR A 659 -8.33 -37.10 33.34
N GLY A 660 -7.13 -36.78 32.82
CA GLY A 660 -6.28 -35.68 33.28
C GLY A 660 -6.77 -34.27 32.93
N GLY A 661 -7.92 -33.87 33.47
CA GLY A 661 -8.46 -32.51 33.39
C GLY A 661 -8.75 -31.98 34.80
N TYR A 662 -7.90 -31.08 35.30
CA TYR A 662 -8.20 -30.30 36.50
C TYR A 662 -9.34 -29.30 36.17
N GLY A 663 -10.53 -29.51 36.73
CA GLY A 663 -11.53 -28.45 36.89
C GLY A 663 -12.30 -27.96 35.65
N GLU A 664 -12.62 -28.83 34.67
CA GLU A 664 -13.65 -28.49 33.68
C GLU A 664 -15.06 -28.69 34.29
N ASP A 665 -15.90 -27.65 34.25
CA ASP A 665 -17.34 -27.76 34.52
C ASP A 665 -17.98 -28.78 33.56
N VAL A 666 -18.62 -29.81 34.13
CA VAL A 666 -19.32 -30.83 33.34
C VAL A 666 -20.70 -30.32 32.98
N HIS A 667 -20.94 -30.14 31.68
CA HIS A 667 -22.29 -29.95 31.15
C HIS A 667 -22.61 -31.09 30.17
N CYS A 668 -23.31 -32.12 30.67
CA CYS A 668 -23.87 -33.18 29.84
C CYS A 668 -25.23 -32.74 29.28
N MET A 669 -25.49 -33.10 28.02
CA MET A 669 -26.76 -32.85 27.34
C MET A 669 -27.15 -34.06 26.48
N TRP A 670 -28.10 -34.83 26.95
CA TRP A 670 -28.65 -36.00 26.25
C TRP A 670 -29.96 -35.64 25.57
N GLU A 671 -30.18 -36.17 24.37
CA GLU A 671 -31.44 -36.08 23.64
C GLU A 671 -32.08 -37.47 23.61
N VAL A 672 -33.19 -37.66 24.33
CA VAL A 672 -33.91 -38.94 24.35
C VAL A 672 -35.06 -38.85 23.35
N LYS A 673 -35.01 -39.69 22.30
CA LYS A 673 -36.13 -39.85 21.38
C LYS A 673 -37.23 -40.67 22.04
N VAL A 674 -38.48 -40.32 21.77
CA VAL A 674 -39.67 -41.00 22.31
C VAL A 674 -40.57 -41.42 21.15
N SER A 675 -41.14 -42.62 21.22
CA SER A 675 -42.10 -43.12 20.24
C SER A 675 -43.33 -42.21 20.16
N PRO A 676 -43.90 -42.00 18.96
CA PRO A 676 -45.12 -41.20 18.82
C PRO A 676 -46.27 -41.79 19.64
N GLU A 677 -47.09 -40.92 20.22
CA GLU A 677 -48.28 -41.25 21.03
C GLU A 677 -48.00 -42.03 22.34
N ARG A 678 -46.73 -42.22 22.75
CA ARG A 678 -46.37 -42.73 24.08
C ARG A 678 -46.15 -41.58 25.07
N ASP A 679 -46.69 -41.73 26.28
CA ASP A 679 -46.28 -40.95 27.43
C ASP A 679 -44.94 -41.51 27.95
N LEU A 680 -44.15 -40.69 28.64
CA LEU A 680 -42.87 -41.12 29.20
C LEU A 680 -42.86 -40.94 30.71
N TRP A 681 -42.61 -42.02 31.45
CA TRP A 681 -42.32 -41.92 32.88
C TRP A 681 -40.81 -41.94 33.08
N ILE A 682 -40.33 -41.00 33.88
CA ILE A 682 -38.91 -40.78 34.20
C ILE A 682 -38.75 -40.97 35.70
N SER A 683 -37.75 -41.73 36.12
CA SER A 683 -37.44 -42.03 37.52
C SER A 683 -35.95 -41.85 37.80
N LEU A 684 -35.60 -41.36 38.99
CA LEU A 684 -34.22 -41.19 39.46
C LEU A 684 -33.96 -42.14 40.63
N GLU A 685 -33.52 -43.36 40.30
CA GLU A 685 -33.35 -44.46 41.26
C GLU A 685 -32.12 -44.31 42.18
N ARG A 686 -31.05 -43.71 41.66
CA ARG A 686 -29.80 -43.48 42.38
C ARG A 686 -29.36 -42.05 42.18
N MET A 687 -28.98 -41.39 43.27
CA MET A 687 -28.56 -40.00 43.31
C MET A 687 -27.60 -39.78 44.49
N ASP A 688 -26.39 -39.33 44.17
CA ASP A 688 -25.34 -38.94 45.11
C ASP A 688 -24.64 -37.73 44.48
N PHE A 689 -25.19 -36.54 44.74
CA PHE A 689 -24.69 -35.26 44.25
C PHE A 689 -23.65 -34.72 45.24
N SER A 690 -22.56 -34.17 44.72
CA SER A 690 -21.43 -33.73 45.53
C SER A 690 -21.58 -32.32 46.09
N LEU A 691 -22.45 -31.51 45.50
CA LEU A 691 -22.74 -30.13 45.89
C LEU A 691 -24.22 -29.98 46.25
N GLU A 692 -24.49 -29.27 47.35
CA GLU A 692 -25.87 -29.00 47.81
C GLU A 692 -26.53 -27.83 47.06
N ASP A 693 -25.74 -26.99 46.37
CA ASP A 693 -26.21 -25.81 45.64
C ASP A 693 -26.75 -26.19 44.25
N CYS A 694 -28.07 -26.06 44.09
CA CYS A 694 -28.80 -26.30 42.85
C CYS A 694 -28.42 -25.38 41.67
N SER A 695 -27.57 -24.36 41.89
CA SER A 695 -26.96 -23.55 40.82
C SER A 695 -25.63 -24.12 40.32
N GLN A 696 -24.93 -24.89 41.16
CA GLN A 696 -23.63 -25.52 40.84
C GLN A 696 -23.79 -26.97 40.40
N GLU A 697 -24.78 -27.69 40.93
CA GLU A 697 -25.08 -29.07 40.57
C GLU A 697 -26.60 -29.31 40.41
N VAL A 698 -27.03 -29.63 39.19
CA VAL A 698 -28.45 -29.81 38.86
C VAL A 698 -28.68 -30.74 37.67
N LEU A 699 -29.76 -31.52 37.76
CA LEU A 699 -30.31 -32.34 36.68
C LEU A 699 -31.66 -31.73 36.25
N GLU A 700 -31.77 -31.32 34.99
CA GLU A 700 -32.97 -30.70 34.41
C GLU A 700 -33.47 -31.51 33.21
N VAL A 701 -34.78 -31.70 33.07
CA VAL A 701 -35.40 -32.25 31.84
C VAL A 701 -36.26 -31.18 31.19
N GLU A 702 -35.97 -30.93 29.92
CA GLU A 702 -36.63 -29.95 29.07
C GLU A 702 -37.45 -30.63 27.96
N VAL A 703 -38.68 -30.18 27.77
CA VAL A 703 -39.62 -30.68 26.76
C VAL A 703 -40.18 -29.47 26.00
N SER A 704 -40.00 -29.44 24.68
CA SER A 704 -40.44 -28.36 23.79
C SER A 704 -40.16 -26.93 24.34
N GLY A 705 -38.93 -26.70 24.82
CA GLY A 705 -38.47 -25.41 25.33
C GLY A 705 -38.88 -25.08 26.78
N ARG A 706 -39.47 -26.03 27.51
CA ARG A 706 -39.92 -25.84 28.90
C ARG A 706 -39.29 -26.87 29.82
N ARG A 707 -38.73 -26.42 30.95
CA ARG A 707 -38.25 -27.31 32.02
C ARG A 707 -39.45 -27.90 32.73
N VAL A 708 -39.53 -29.23 32.76
CA VAL A 708 -40.63 -29.98 33.39
C VAL A 708 -40.14 -30.77 34.62
N PHE A 709 -38.85 -31.10 34.66
CA PHE A 709 -38.19 -31.76 35.78
C PHE A 709 -36.93 -30.95 36.16
N THR A 710 -36.72 -30.70 37.45
CA THR A 710 -35.49 -30.11 37.99
C THR A 710 -35.21 -30.74 39.34
N VAL A 711 -34.05 -31.38 39.49
CA VAL A 711 -33.67 -32.10 40.71
C VAL A 711 -32.23 -31.72 41.10
N CYS A 712 -32.04 -31.43 42.37
CA CYS A 712 -30.75 -31.22 43.03
C CYS A 712 -30.71 -31.98 44.37
N ALA A 713 -29.59 -31.96 45.09
CA ALA A 713 -29.33 -32.82 46.25
C ALA A 713 -30.43 -32.78 47.34
N THR A 714 -31.09 -31.63 47.54
CA THR A 714 -32.12 -31.40 48.56
C THR A 714 -33.54 -31.78 48.14
N ALA A 715 -33.74 -32.32 46.93
CA ALA A 715 -35.07 -32.65 46.42
C ALA A 715 -35.73 -33.84 47.15
N PRO A 716 -37.00 -33.71 47.59
CA PRO A 716 -37.74 -34.80 48.24
C PRO A 716 -38.01 -35.95 47.25
N GLU A 717 -38.22 -37.16 47.76
CA GLU A 717 -38.39 -38.36 46.92
C GLU A 717 -39.58 -38.26 45.95
N GLU A 718 -40.65 -37.57 46.34
CA GLU A 718 -41.81 -37.30 45.48
C GLU A 718 -41.44 -36.49 44.22
N ALA A 719 -40.38 -35.68 44.27
CA ALA A 719 -39.85 -34.90 43.15
C ALA A 719 -38.81 -35.66 42.31
N ARG A 720 -38.54 -36.94 42.60
CA ARG A 720 -37.56 -37.78 41.88
C ARG A 720 -38.16 -38.63 40.77
N SER A 721 -39.47 -38.53 40.53
CA SER A 721 -40.11 -39.14 39.36
C SER A 721 -41.14 -38.21 38.72
N LEU A 722 -41.36 -38.36 37.42
CA LEU A 722 -42.27 -37.51 36.64
C LEU A 722 -42.84 -38.28 35.45
N THR A 723 -44.14 -38.15 35.21
CA THR A 723 -44.80 -38.61 33.98
C THR A 723 -44.99 -37.44 33.01
N VAL A 724 -44.23 -37.43 31.93
CA VAL A 724 -44.34 -36.47 30.82
C VAL A 724 -45.37 -36.97 29.81
N LYS A 725 -46.29 -36.11 29.37
CA LYS A 725 -47.33 -36.50 28.40
C LYS A 725 -46.86 -36.41 26.96
N SER A 726 -47.26 -37.40 26.16
CA SER A 726 -47.20 -37.42 24.70
C SER A 726 -47.63 -36.09 24.04
N LYS A 727 -48.65 -35.42 24.60
CA LYS A 727 -49.16 -34.12 24.14
C LYS A 727 -48.20 -32.94 24.35
N ASP A 728 -47.31 -33.07 25.34
CA ASP A 728 -46.30 -32.06 25.67
C ASP A 728 -45.00 -32.33 24.90
N ILE A 729 -44.70 -33.59 24.57
CA ILE A 729 -43.55 -34.03 23.72
C ILE A 729 -43.87 -33.79 22.23
N ARG A 730 -44.07 -32.53 21.84
CA ARG A 730 -44.45 -32.18 20.45
C ARG A 730 -43.37 -32.48 19.42
N ASP A 731 -42.11 -32.43 19.83
CA ASP A 731 -40.95 -32.56 18.96
C ASP A 731 -40.41 -34.02 18.88
N GLY A 732 -41.11 -34.99 19.47
CA GLY A 732 -40.71 -36.40 19.50
C GLY A 732 -39.44 -36.70 20.32
N SER A 733 -39.00 -35.73 21.14
CA SER A 733 -37.85 -35.88 22.02
C SER A 733 -37.87 -34.91 23.20
N LEU A 734 -37.18 -35.30 24.26
CA LEU A 734 -36.85 -34.49 25.42
C LEU A 734 -35.33 -34.32 25.54
N ILE A 735 -34.90 -33.29 26.25
CA ILE A 735 -33.49 -33.01 26.50
C ILE A 735 -33.22 -33.13 28.01
N VAL A 736 -32.24 -33.96 28.38
CA VAL A 736 -31.75 -34.08 29.75
C VAL A 736 -30.44 -33.30 29.88
N HIS A 737 -30.42 -32.32 30.77
CA HIS A 737 -29.24 -31.53 31.12
C HIS A 737 -28.72 -31.97 32.48
N PHE A 738 -27.43 -32.29 32.58
CA PHE A 738 -26.74 -32.37 33.87
C PHE A 738 -25.59 -31.36 33.88
N LYS A 739 -25.55 -30.51 34.91
CA LYS A 739 -24.51 -29.51 35.14
C LYS A 739 -23.87 -29.80 36.49
N SER A 740 -22.54 -29.84 36.56
CA SER A 740 -21.79 -29.97 37.81
C SER A 740 -20.43 -29.27 37.72
N GLN A 741 -20.14 -28.44 38.72
CA GLN A 741 -18.81 -27.83 38.92
C GLN A 741 -17.83 -28.78 39.65
N ALA A 742 -18.27 -29.98 40.05
CA ALA A 742 -17.48 -31.00 40.74
C ALA A 742 -17.33 -32.29 39.89
N PRO A 743 -16.52 -32.28 38.81
CA PRO A 743 -16.33 -33.43 37.93
C PRO A 743 -15.95 -34.71 38.70
N GLY A 744 -16.60 -35.83 38.37
CA GLY A 744 -16.28 -37.17 38.88
C GLY A 744 -16.82 -37.52 40.27
N HIS A 745 -17.17 -36.55 41.13
CA HIS A 745 -17.62 -36.82 42.50
C HIS A 745 -19.12 -37.18 42.59
N SER A 746 -19.92 -36.76 41.62
CA SER A 746 -21.34 -37.06 41.51
C SER A 746 -21.60 -38.45 40.92
N ASN A 747 -22.70 -39.11 41.31
CA ASN A 747 -23.32 -40.16 40.50
C ASN A 747 -24.84 -40.07 40.48
N PHE A 748 -25.43 -40.55 39.38
CA PHE A 748 -26.87 -40.80 39.31
C PHE A 748 -27.22 -41.86 38.25
N GLN A 749 -28.41 -42.43 38.41
CA GLN A 749 -29.05 -43.32 37.44
C GLN A 749 -30.47 -42.83 37.19
N LEU A 750 -30.69 -42.28 35.99
CA LEU A 750 -32.00 -41.87 35.48
C LEU A 750 -32.53 -42.99 34.59
N THR A 751 -33.67 -43.59 34.96
CA THR A 751 -34.40 -44.57 34.14
C THR A 751 -35.61 -43.92 33.48
N TRP A 752 -36.00 -44.41 32.31
CA TRP A 752 -37.25 -44.03 31.66
C TRP A 752 -37.98 -45.23 31.06
N THR A 753 -39.31 -45.11 31.04
CA THR A 753 -40.23 -46.13 30.51
C THR A 753 -41.25 -45.45 29.61
N GLU A 754 -41.44 -45.97 28.39
CA GLU A 754 -42.56 -45.58 27.53
C GLU A 754 -43.84 -46.29 28.00
N LEU A 755 -44.87 -45.51 28.32
CA LEU A 755 -46.16 -46.01 28.80
C LEU A 755 -47.33 -45.29 28.13
N VAL A 756 -48.54 -45.77 28.37
CA VAL A 756 -49.79 -45.10 27.96
C VAL A 756 -50.67 -44.93 29.18
N GLU A 757 -51.03 -43.69 29.53
CA GLU A 757 -52.03 -43.47 30.59
C GLU A 757 -53.45 -43.59 30.04
N LEU A 758 -54.22 -44.46 30.67
CA LEU A 758 -55.60 -44.79 30.36
C LEU A 758 -56.54 -43.76 31.00
N PRO A 759 -57.52 -43.21 30.24
CA PRO A 759 -58.47 -42.27 30.79
C PRO A 759 -59.32 -42.92 31.89
N ARG A 760 -59.64 -42.15 32.93
CA ARG A 760 -60.58 -42.54 33.99
C ARG A 760 -62.00 -42.06 33.64
N ASN A 761 -62.99 -42.86 34.00
CA ASN A 761 -64.40 -42.47 34.01
C ASN A 761 -64.65 -41.34 35.02
N SER A 762 -65.83 -40.68 34.92
CA SER A 762 -66.35 -39.78 35.95
C SER A 762 -66.36 -40.39 37.36
N ASP A 763 -66.50 -41.72 37.42
CA ASP A 763 -66.63 -42.50 38.65
C ASP A 763 -65.26 -43.02 39.15
N GLY A 764 -64.15 -42.51 38.59
CA GLY A 764 -62.77 -42.84 38.98
C GLY A 764 -62.25 -44.20 38.49
N THR A 765 -63.11 -45.06 37.92
CA THR A 765 -62.74 -46.35 37.32
C THR A 765 -62.01 -46.18 35.99
N ILE A 766 -61.09 -47.09 35.66
CA ILE A 766 -60.27 -47.02 34.44
C ILE A 766 -61.12 -47.41 33.20
N MET A 767 -61.08 -46.61 32.13
CA MET A 767 -61.76 -46.92 30.85
C MET A 767 -61.03 -48.02 30.07
N THR A 768 -61.23 -49.28 30.46
CA THR A 768 -60.71 -50.44 29.72
C THR A 768 -61.35 -50.62 28.33
N SER A 769 -62.46 -49.95 28.04
CA SER A 769 -63.22 -50.04 26.79
C SER A 769 -62.60 -49.34 25.58
N LYS A 770 -61.54 -48.54 25.77
CA LYS A 770 -60.81 -47.87 24.67
C LYS A 770 -59.68 -48.72 24.07
N LEU A 771 -59.37 -49.88 24.64
CA LEU A 771 -58.24 -50.75 24.28
C LEU A 771 -58.56 -51.77 23.18
N SER A 772 -59.48 -51.44 22.26
CA SER A 772 -60.00 -52.38 21.25
C SER A 772 -59.13 -52.54 20.00
N ALA A 773 -57.87 -52.09 20.04
CA ALA A 773 -56.84 -52.39 19.05
C ALA A 773 -55.87 -53.47 19.56
N PRO A 774 -55.64 -54.58 18.82
CA PRO A 774 -54.78 -55.66 19.28
C PRO A 774 -53.29 -55.26 19.23
N GLY A 775 -52.75 -54.80 20.35
CA GLY A 775 -51.30 -54.58 20.53
C GLY A 775 -50.89 -53.36 21.37
N GLU A 776 -51.82 -52.45 21.71
CA GLU A 776 -51.45 -51.15 22.31
C GLU A 776 -51.03 -51.22 23.79
N CYS A 777 -51.55 -52.20 24.52
CA CYS A 777 -51.38 -52.36 25.97
C CYS A 777 -51.42 -53.85 26.34
N LYS A 778 -50.38 -54.36 27.01
CA LYS A 778 -50.28 -55.78 27.41
C LYS A 778 -50.29 -55.98 28.93
N PHE A 779 -49.81 -55.01 29.71
CA PHE A 779 -49.83 -55.07 31.17
C PHE A 779 -50.21 -53.72 31.78
N VAL A 780 -51.28 -53.71 32.60
CA VAL A 780 -51.75 -52.52 33.32
C VAL A 780 -51.12 -52.48 34.71
N CYS A 781 -50.50 -51.34 35.03
CA CYS A 781 -49.79 -51.14 36.29
C CYS A 781 -50.72 -51.23 37.51
N PRO A 782 -50.37 -51.99 38.56
CA PRO A 782 -51.22 -52.14 39.73
C PRO A 782 -51.36 -50.81 40.49
N GLY A 783 -52.61 -50.42 40.79
CA GLY A 783 -52.92 -49.18 41.53
C GLY A 783 -52.91 -47.88 40.71
N GLN A 784 -52.42 -47.89 39.47
CA GLN A 784 -52.40 -46.72 38.59
C GLN A 784 -53.10 -46.99 37.25
N ALA A 785 -53.39 -45.92 36.52
CA ALA A 785 -54.04 -46.00 35.20
C ALA A 785 -53.00 -46.05 34.07
N ALA A 786 -51.83 -46.64 34.29
CA ALA A 786 -50.74 -46.70 33.32
C ALA A 786 -50.63 -48.09 32.68
N CYS A 787 -50.20 -48.16 31.41
CA CYS A 787 -49.94 -49.43 30.74
C CYS A 787 -48.56 -49.45 30.07
N ILE A 788 -47.85 -50.57 30.26
CA ILE A 788 -46.48 -50.83 29.77
C ILE A 788 -46.44 -52.04 28.82
N HIS A 789 -45.31 -52.23 28.14
CA HIS A 789 -45.08 -53.41 27.31
C HIS A 789 -44.84 -54.66 28.16
N GLU A 790 -45.19 -55.84 27.63
CA GLU A 790 -45.09 -57.09 28.39
C GLU A 790 -43.64 -57.44 28.79
N ASP A 791 -42.67 -57.12 27.93
CA ASP A 791 -41.25 -57.47 28.15
C ASP A 791 -40.62 -56.69 29.31
N LEU A 792 -41.28 -55.62 29.77
CA LEU A 792 -40.85 -54.78 30.88
C LEU A 792 -41.33 -55.30 32.25
N VAL A 793 -42.19 -56.32 32.27
CA VAL A 793 -42.71 -56.89 33.52
C VAL A 793 -41.76 -57.99 34.01
N CYS A 794 -41.14 -57.77 35.17
CA CYS A 794 -40.14 -58.67 35.77
C CYS A 794 -38.81 -58.71 35.02
N ASN A 795 -38.35 -57.54 34.56
CA ASN A 795 -37.05 -57.32 33.93
C ASN A 795 -35.97 -56.81 34.90
N GLY A 796 -36.34 -56.52 36.15
CA GLY A 796 -35.44 -56.03 37.21
C GLY A 796 -35.37 -54.50 37.34
N VAL A 797 -36.19 -53.77 36.59
CA VAL A 797 -36.36 -52.31 36.67
C VAL A 797 -37.81 -52.03 37.07
N HIS A 798 -38.05 -51.08 37.97
CA HIS A 798 -39.41 -50.64 38.23
C HIS A 798 -39.87 -49.80 37.03
N ASN A 799 -40.83 -50.30 36.24
CA ASN A 799 -41.39 -49.63 35.06
C ASN A 799 -42.79 -49.03 35.30
N CYS A 800 -43.44 -49.38 36.42
CA CYS A 800 -44.75 -48.84 36.76
C CYS A 800 -44.69 -47.59 37.67
N PRO A 801 -45.38 -46.49 37.31
CA PRO A 801 -45.43 -45.29 38.15
C PRO A 801 -46.14 -45.59 39.48
N GLY A 802 -45.45 -45.36 40.60
CA GLY A 802 -45.94 -45.67 41.95
C GLY A 802 -44.92 -45.33 43.03
N SER A 803 -45.30 -45.47 44.30
CA SER A 803 -44.35 -45.33 45.43
C SER A 803 -43.72 -46.68 45.75
N ASN A 804 -42.40 -46.71 45.88
CA ASN A 804 -41.61 -47.90 46.22
C ASN A 804 -42.04 -48.58 47.55
N ASN A 805 -42.78 -47.87 48.40
CA ASN A 805 -43.28 -48.39 49.68
C ASN A 805 -44.53 -49.29 49.57
N THR A 806 -45.04 -49.55 48.37
CA THR A 806 -46.15 -50.49 48.16
C THR A 806 -45.68 -51.74 47.40
N ASN A 807 -46.05 -52.94 47.87
CA ASN A 807 -45.81 -54.23 47.17
C ASN A 807 -46.60 -54.37 45.84
N MET A 808 -47.07 -53.26 45.28
CA MET A 808 -47.84 -53.16 44.04
C MET A 808 -46.99 -52.44 42.99
N HIS A 809 -45.96 -53.15 42.52
CA HIS A 809 -45.13 -52.76 41.37
C HIS A 809 -44.96 -53.96 40.44
N ASP A 810 -44.56 -53.73 39.20
CA ASP A 810 -44.34 -54.73 38.16
C ASP A 810 -43.31 -55.81 38.55
N GLU A 811 -42.26 -55.43 39.28
CA GLU A 811 -41.24 -56.35 39.84
C GLU A 811 -41.70 -57.14 41.10
N ALA A 812 -43.00 -57.13 41.44
CA ALA A 812 -43.45 -57.80 42.66
C ALA A 812 -43.32 -59.32 42.53
N PRO A 813 -42.78 -60.05 43.53
CA PRO A 813 -42.57 -61.49 43.45
C PRO A 813 -43.82 -62.28 43.05
N GLU A 814 -44.99 -61.84 43.52
CA GLU A 814 -46.29 -62.46 43.21
C GLU A 814 -46.65 -62.40 41.72
N ILE A 815 -46.26 -61.32 41.03
CA ILE A 815 -46.50 -61.11 39.60
C ILE A 815 -45.47 -61.92 38.78
N CYS A 816 -44.21 -61.93 39.21
CA CYS A 816 -43.13 -62.61 38.50
C CYS A 816 -43.18 -64.14 38.58
N TYR A 817 -43.59 -64.70 39.73
CA TYR A 817 -43.78 -66.15 39.87
C TYR A 817 -44.93 -66.68 39.01
N ALA A 818 -45.98 -65.88 38.78
CA ALA A 818 -47.09 -66.28 37.92
C ALA A 818 -46.67 -66.46 36.45
N ARG A 819 -45.69 -65.68 35.97
CA ARG A 819 -45.25 -65.66 34.56
C ARG A 819 -44.22 -66.73 34.20
N THR A 820 -43.28 -67.01 35.11
CA THR A 820 -42.20 -68.00 34.88
C THR A 820 -42.70 -69.43 34.67
N SER A 821 -43.88 -69.77 35.18
CA SER A 821 -44.50 -71.08 34.98
C SER A 821 -44.98 -71.39 33.55
N ALA A 822 -45.06 -70.39 32.67
CA ALA A 822 -45.70 -70.53 31.36
C ALA A 822 -44.78 -70.96 30.19
N HIS A 823 -43.43 -70.90 30.32
CA HIS A 823 -42.55 -70.94 29.15
C HIS A 823 -41.28 -71.84 29.19
N LEU A 824 -41.05 -72.63 30.24
CA LEU A 824 -39.93 -73.59 30.26
C LEU A 824 -40.26 -74.91 29.53
N ASN A 825 -40.01 -74.93 28.22
CA ASN A 825 -40.18 -76.12 27.39
C ASN A 825 -38.90 -77.00 27.41
N TYR A 826 -38.77 -77.82 28.47
CA TYR A 826 -37.59 -78.64 28.78
C TYR A 826 -37.06 -79.55 27.65
N VAL A 827 -37.88 -79.85 26.64
CA VAL A 827 -37.50 -80.72 25.50
C VAL A 827 -36.41 -80.09 24.63
N ALA A 828 -36.37 -78.76 24.48
CA ALA A 828 -35.41 -78.09 23.60
C ALA A 828 -33.95 -78.16 24.13
N LEU A 829 -33.77 -78.03 25.45
CA LEU A 829 -32.46 -78.11 26.11
C LEU A 829 -31.84 -79.52 26.01
N GLY A 830 -32.66 -80.58 26.05
CA GLY A 830 -32.19 -81.96 25.91
C GLY A 830 -31.60 -82.29 24.53
N LEU A 831 -32.16 -81.72 23.46
CA LEU A 831 -31.71 -81.99 22.08
C LEU A 831 -30.40 -81.25 21.74
N GLY A 832 -30.20 -80.03 22.25
CA GLY A 832 -28.98 -79.26 22.02
C GLY A 832 -27.72 -79.91 22.62
N ALA A 833 -27.83 -80.45 23.83
CA ALA A 833 -26.72 -81.11 24.53
C ALA A 833 -26.24 -82.39 23.82
N ALA A 834 -27.18 -83.19 23.29
CA ALA A 834 -26.86 -84.41 22.54
C ALA A 834 -26.14 -84.11 21.22
N GLY A 835 -26.56 -83.07 20.48
CA GLY A 835 -25.93 -82.67 19.23
C GLY A 835 -24.48 -82.20 19.39
N GLY A 836 -24.20 -81.40 20.43
CA GLY A 836 -22.85 -80.88 20.70
C GLY A 836 -21.82 -81.98 20.99
N ALA A 837 -22.22 -83.03 21.72
CA ALA A 837 -21.35 -84.16 22.05
C ALA A 837 -20.89 -84.94 20.81
N VAL A 838 -21.78 -85.17 19.83
CA VAL A 838 -21.46 -85.91 18.60
C VAL A 838 -20.46 -85.14 17.73
N VAL A 839 -20.62 -83.81 17.62
CA VAL A 839 -19.70 -82.95 16.86
C VAL A 839 -18.31 -82.92 17.51
N ALA A 840 -18.22 -82.82 18.84
CA ALA A 840 -16.95 -82.83 19.57
C ALA A 840 -16.14 -84.12 19.32
N VAL A 841 -16.80 -85.30 19.35
CA VAL A 841 -16.15 -86.59 19.05
C VAL A 841 -15.66 -86.65 17.60
N GLY A 842 -16.42 -86.11 16.64
CA GLY A 842 -16.02 -86.04 15.23
C GLY A 842 -14.75 -85.20 15.01
N VAL A 843 -14.63 -84.05 15.69
CA VAL A 843 -13.45 -83.17 15.59
C VAL A 843 -12.20 -83.83 16.18
N ILE A 844 -12.32 -84.51 17.33
CA ILE A 844 -11.19 -85.20 17.98
C ILE A 844 -10.61 -86.29 17.04
N ILE A 845 -11.48 -87.06 16.37
CA ILE A 845 -11.04 -88.12 15.43
C ILE A 845 -10.31 -87.54 14.21
N LEU A 846 -10.74 -86.37 13.70
CA LEU A 846 -10.07 -85.69 12.58
C LEU A 846 -8.68 -85.16 12.96
N VAL A 847 -8.55 -84.53 14.14
CA VAL A 847 -7.25 -84.02 14.63
C VAL A 847 -6.26 -85.17 14.84
N CYS A 848 -6.69 -86.29 15.43
CA CYS A 848 -5.85 -87.46 15.64
C CYS A 848 -5.36 -88.13 14.33
N ARG A 849 -6.08 -87.99 13.20
CA ARG A 849 -5.60 -88.50 11.90
C ARG A 849 -4.55 -87.60 11.24
N ASN A 850 -4.62 -86.28 11.43
CA ASN A 850 -3.70 -85.35 10.78
C ASN A 850 -2.35 -85.19 11.49
N CYS A 851 -2.27 -85.39 12.81
CA CYS A 851 -1.00 -85.30 13.55
C CYS A 851 0.01 -86.43 13.25
N ARG A 852 -0.34 -87.44 12.43
CA ARG A 852 0.50 -88.62 12.19
C ARG A 852 1.38 -88.56 10.93
N LYS A 853 1.52 -87.40 10.30
CA LYS A 853 2.48 -87.15 9.21
C LYS A 853 3.22 -85.81 9.38
N ARG A 854 4.50 -85.89 9.72
CA ARG A 854 5.51 -84.83 9.55
C ARG A 854 6.72 -85.46 8.85
N PRO A 855 7.28 -84.78 7.84
CA PRO A 855 8.66 -84.29 7.89
C PRO A 855 8.66 -82.75 7.72
N GLU A 856 9.58 -81.92 8.22
CA GLU A 856 11.03 -81.97 8.53
C GLU A 856 11.77 -81.03 7.56
N ASN A 857 12.62 -80.15 8.11
CA ASN A 857 13.50 -79.17 7.44
C ASN A 857 12.82 -78.02 6.63
N ASP A 858 13.42 -76.83 6.41
CA ASP A 858 14.76 -76.36 6.82
C ASP A 858 14.88 -74.82 7.05
N THR A 859 15.89 -74.46 7.86
CA THR A 859 16.70 -73.21 7.96
C THR A 859 16.28 -71.82 7.41
N SER A 860 16.33 -70.85 8.34
CA SER A 860 17.21 -69.65 8.40
C SER A 860 16.88 -68.30 7.73
N PHE A 861 17.21 -67.26 8.52
CA PHE A 861 17.32 -65.81 8.27
C PHE A 861 16.02 -64.99 8.19
#